data_AF-A0A0B7K4U0-F1
#
_entry.id   AF-A0A0B7K4U0-F1
#
_cell.length_a   1.000
_cell.length_b   1.000
_cell.length_c   1.000
_cell.angle_alpha   90.00
_cell.angle_beta   90.00
_cell.angle_gamma   90.00
#
_symmetry.space_group_name_H-M   'P 1'
#
loop_
_entity.id
_entity.type
_entity.pdbx_description
1 polymer ?
#
loop_
_entity_poly.entity_id
_entity_poly.type
_entity_poly.pdbx_seq_one_letter_code
_entity_poly.pdbx_strand_id
1 'polypeptide(L)'
;MVGGILSAAAGSQPVSPAQQALHNHISPNSQMLSPPLTSQTSQDNETNQTDEASHNPQQPSRDNCDRHGPNEDDTVRTVKMPYDLAGKTVTPYLKEHIPGLYAPLGMGKQDNVADSVQPNSRTKDPNTKYCYRHRPDSKCRRAADETKMGVIQRELNSLTSQDQQAITHVWSLFSAAPSKHRELMLQGIITQCCFPQLSAVSREVHEQLKIDFLTALPTELSYKILCSLDTVSLCKAAQVSRRWRNLADDDVVWHRMCEQHVDRRCTKCGWGLPLLEKKKLIAWGKKHKHHSERDHSDGDEPASSPIESKKRPMLTREHGSDSKRQRLDQSAKSRAQLEGERKFRPWKDVYRDRFKVGYNWKTGRCSIKTFKGHDNGVTCLQFDHNILATGSYDTTIKIWNIETGTELRTLRGHTGAVRTLQFDESKLISGSFDKTIKVWNWQTGECLSTLQCHTEGVLSVHFDGPLLASGSIDKTVKIFNFDTKETFHLRGHKDWVNHVRIDYESRTVFSASDDLTVKLWDLDSKQCVKTFHGHVGQVQQLLLMPPDFEPDEVPSSDSSNDTASVHSRRSVTPVPEEDDRSTFGSGFVADSSRPLPPRYMLTGGLDNTVRLWDTVTGKCMRSMFGHVEGIWGLVGDTLRVVTGANDAMTKVWEPRSGKCERSFTGHAGPVTCVGLSDSRMASGSEDGDVLLYSFEGESMQERGTPS
;
A
#
# COMPACT_ATOMS: atom_id res chain seq x y z
N MET A 1 -6.26 -66.74 13.40
CA MET A 1 -4.86 -66.97 13.82
C MET A 1 -4.25 -65.63 14.20
N VAL A 2 -3.30 -65.66 15.14
CA VAL A 2 -2.44 -64.58 15.65
C VAL A 2 -1.87 -63.68 14.52
N GLY A 3 -1.66 -62.36 14.66
CA GLY A 3 -1.98 -61.41 15.75
C GLY A 3 -1.02 -60.18 15.79
N GLY A 4 -1.46 -59.06 16.39
CA GLY A 4 -0.62 -57.92 16.80
C GLY A 4 -0.28 -56.85 15.74
N ILE A 5 0.20 -55.63 16.05
CA ILE A 5 0.32 -54.82 17.30
C ILE A 5 0.37 -53.33 16.79
N LEU A 6 -0.32 -52.31 17.31
CA LEU A 6 0.04 -51.50 18.50
C LEU A 6 -1.03 -50.44 18.83
N SER A 7 -1.30 -50.27 20.12
CA SER A 7 -1.97 -49.14 20.77
C SER A 7 -1.43 -49.06 22.19
N ALA A 8 -1.14 -47.86 22.70
CA ALA A 8 -0.82 -47.65 24.12
C ALA A 8 -1.05 -46.18 24.54
N ALA A 9 -1.76 -45.98 25.65
CA ALA A 9 -1.90 -44.71 26.36
C ALA A 9 -2.06 -44.97 27.88
N ALA A 10 -1.52 -44.06 28.72
CA ALA A 10 -1.60 -44.02 30.19
C ALA A 10 -0.97 -45.21 30.98
N GLY A 11 -0.50 -45.09 32.23
CA GLY A 11 -0.36 -43.93 33.13
C GLY A 11 0.05 -44.35 34.57
N SER A 12 0.22 -43.37 35.49
CA SER A 12 0.62 -43.46 36.94
C SER A 12 2.14 -43.72 37.23
N GLN A 13 2.93 -42.90 37.97
CA GLN A 13 2.82 -42.20 39.30
C GLN A 13 3.32 -43.06 40.50
N PRO A 14 3.76 -42.49 41.65
CA PRO A 14 4.81 -41.47 41.85
C PRO A 14 5.77 -41.78 43.05
N VAL A 15 6.99 -41.24 43.13
CA VAL A 15 7.79 -41.26 44.40
C VAL A 15 8.69 -40.02 44.61
N SER A 16 8.55 -39.41 45.78
CA SER A 16 9.60 -38.69 46.55
C SER A 16 9.32 -38.98 48.05
N PRO A 17 10.29 -38.89 48.99
CA PRO A 17 10.57 -37.57 49.60
C PRO A 17 11.98 -37.33 50.24
N ALA A 18 12.23 -36.03 50.53
CA ALA A 18 12.87 -35.43 51.73
C ALA A 18 14.34 -35.66 52.19
N GLN A 19 15.08 -34.53 52.21
CA GLN A 19 15.80 -33.88 53.35
C GLN A 19 16.92 -34.58 54.18
N GLN A 20 18.13 -34.01 54.13
CA GLN A 20 19.00 -33.46 55.22
C GLN A 20 20.44 -33.28 54.64
N ALA A 21 21.25 -32.23 54.79
CA ALA A 21 21.47 -31.15 55.76
C ALA A 21 22.72 -31.36 56.68
N LEU A 22 23.67 -30.40 56.60
CA LEU A 22 24.67 -29.94 57.60
C LEU A 22 26.17 -30.36 57.52
N HIS A 23 27.02 -29.31 57.48
CA HIS A 23 28.35 -29.15 58.11
C HIS A 23 29.57 -29.98 57.61
N ASN A 24 30.84 -29.49 57.60
CA ASN A 24 31.45 -28.36 58.34
C ASN A 24 32.72 -27.70 57.71
N HIS A 25 33.06 -26.49 58.21
CA HIS A 25 34.26 -25.60 58.22
C HIS A 25 35.65 -26.05 57.64
N ILE A 26 36.70 -25.22 57.41
CA ILE A 26 37.30 -24.01 58.08
C ILE A 26 38.05 -23.19 56.97
N SER A 27 37.88 -21.87 56.71
CA SER A 27 38.42 -20.64 57.37
C SER A 27 39.99 -20.53 57.43
N PRO A 28 40.65 -19.33 57.55
CA PRO A 28 40.14 -18.03 58.06
C PRO A 28 40.61 -16.71 57.36
N ASN A 29 40.02 -15.58 57.83
CA ASN A 29 40.54 -14.18 57.89
C ASN A 29 40.78 -13.38 56.57
N SER A 30 40.50 -12.06 56.49
CA SER A 30 39.94 -11.09 57.48
C SER A 30 39.50 -9.76 56.82
N GLN A 31 38.43 -9.12 57.33
CA GLN A 31 38.17 -7.65 57.45
C GLN A 31 38.25 -6.72 56.20
N MET A 32 37.63 -5.53 56.13
CA MET A 32 36.32 -5.02 56.59
C MET A 32 35.94 -3.75 55.77
N LEU A 33 34.70 -3.29 55.90
CA LEU A 33 34.04 -2.05 55.45
C LEU A 33 34.88 -0.79 55.02
N SER A 34 34.50 -0.19 53.88
CA SER A 34 34.25 1.25 53.54
C SER A 34 34.60 2.42 54.50
N PRO A 35 34.75 3.71 54.05
CA PRO A 35 34.94 4.27 52.70
C PRO A 35 36.05 5.40 52.62
N PRO A 36 35.89 6.71 52.24
CA PRO A 36 36.99 7.48 51.58
C PRO A 36 37.63 8.62 52.41
N LEU A 37 38.82 9.09 52.02
CA LEU A 37 39.47 10.43 52.26
C LEU A 37 40.66 10.54 51.27
N THR A 38 40.86 11.57 50.44
CA THR A 38 41.41 12.94 50.66
C THR A 38 42.70 13.06 51.48
N SER A 39 43.75 13.59 50.82
CA SER A 39 44.72 14.56 51.36
C SER A 39 44.84 15.69 50.32
N GLN A 40 44.43 16.93 50.61
CA GLN A 40 45.10 17.98 51.42
C GLN A 40 46.20 18.72 50.61
N THR A 41 46.38 20.05 50.70
CA THR A 41 45.97 20.98 51.77
C THR A 41 45.85 22.46 51.29
N SER A 42 44.99 23.25 51.97
CA SER A 42 45.13 24.70 52.33
C SER A 42 45.36 25.79 51.25
N GLN A 43 44.93 27.06 51.32
CA GLN A 43 44.06 27.93 52.18
C GLN A 43 44.00 29.30 51.39
N ASP A 44 43.10 30.30 51.53
CA ASP A 44 41.86 30.51 52.30
C ASP A 44 41.04 31.70 51.70
N ASN A 45 39.91 32.05 52.34
CA ASN A 45 39.22 33.37 52.52
C ASN A 45 39.92 34.69 52.03
N GLU A 46 39.25 35.82 51.73
CA GLU A 46 37.83 36.27 51.75
C GLU A 46 37.64 37.63 50.99
N THR A 47 36.41 37.92 50.54
CA THR A 47 35.72 39.24 50.39
C THR A 47 36.36 40.55 49.81
N ASN A 48 35.58 41.16 48.88
CA ASN A 48 35.11 42.57 48.82
C ASN A 48 35.95 43.80 48.35
N GLN A 49 35.18 44.77 47.81
CA GLN A 49 35.43 46.23 47.59
C GLN A 49 36.46 46.61 46.49
N THR A 50 36.13 47.32 45.39
CA THR A 50 35.49 48.64 45.09
C THR A 50 36.46 49.83 45.05
N ASP A 51 36.12 50.79 44.17
CA ASP A 51 36.66 52.17 44.04
C ASP A 51 38.09 52.27 43.48
N GLU A 52 38.37 52.91 42.33
CA GLU A 52 38.43 54.35 41.98
C GLU A 52 39.84 54.53 41.32
N ALA A 53 40.22 55.53 40.50
CA ALA A 53 39.53 56.61 39.79
C ALA A 53 40.37 57.00 38.53
N SER A 54 39.92 58.01 37.80
CA SER A 54 40.53 58.59 36.60
C SER A 54 41.93 59.23 36.78
N HIS A 55 42.78 59.24 35.72
CA HIS A 55 43.16 60.50 35.03
C HIS A 55 43.96 60.33 33.70
N ASN A 56 43.71 61.31 32.82
CA ASN A 56 44.38 61.70 31.55
C ASN A 56 45.81 62.30 31.78
N PRO A 57 46.54 62.88 30.79
CA PRO A 57 46.64 62.67 29.32
C PRO A 57 48.10 62.69 28.77
N GLN A 58 48.31 62.62 27.43
CA GLN A 58 49.27 63.40 26.58
C GLN A 58 49.95 62.62 25.41
N GLN A 59 50.00 63.28 24.24
CA GLN A 59 50.81 63.02 23.02
C GLN A 59 52.21 63.72 23.16
N PRO A 60 53.20 63.71 22.20
CA PRO A 60 53.13 63.47 20.74
C PRO A 60 54.37 62.87 19.99
N SER A 61 54.27 62.83 18.64
CA SER A 61 55.34 63.00 17.60
C SER A 61 56.60 62.09 17.58
N ARG A 62 56.81 61.24 16.55
CA ARG A 62 57.44 61.45 15.20
C ARG A 62 58.96 61.22 15.15
N ASP A 63 59.38 60.24 14.34
CA ASP A 63 60.53 60.21 13.40
C ASP A 63 60.34 58.96 12.48
N ASN A 64 60.46 59.01 11.14
CA ASN A 64 61.66 58.91 10.28
C ASN A 64 62.53 57.65 10.58
N CYS A 65 63.03 56.85 9.62
CA CYS A 65 63.50 57.05 8.23
C CYS A 65 63.24 55.78 7.34
N ASP A 66 63.13 55.77 6.00
CA ASP A 66 64.03 56.20 4.88
C ASP A 66 65.38 55.41 4.83
N ARG A 67 65.96 54.89 3.71
CA ARG A 67 65.67 55.02 2.25
C ARG A 67 66.50 54.07 1.33
N HIS A 68 66.03 53.82 0.08
CA HIS A 68 66.74 53.46 -1.20
C HIS A 68 67.51 52.10 -1.32
N GLY A 69 67.74 51.45 -2.48
CA GLY A 69 67.52 51.70 -3.94
C GLY A 69 68.80 51.35 -4.76
N PRO A 70 68.89 51.36 -6.13
CA PRO A 70 67.91 51.19 -7.24
C PRO A 70 68.42 50.31 -8.45
N ASN A 71 67.66 50.20 -9.57
CA ASN A 71 68.11 50.46 -10.98
C ASN A 71 67.10 50.02 -12.10
N GLU A 72 66.83 50.95 -13.06
CA GLU A 72 66.69 50.85 -14.55
C GLU A 72 65.82 49.74 -15.25
N ASP A 73 65.12 49.95 -16.39
CA ASP A 73 64.50 51.15 -17.04
C ASP A 73 63.51 50.72 -18.19
N ASP A 74 62.81 51.68 -18.83
CA ASP A 74 62.21 51.72 -20.20
C ASP A 74 60.87 51.03 -20.64
N THR A 75 59.82 51.87 -20.75
CA THR A 75 58.84 52.05 -21.88
C THR A 75 57.71 51.04 -22.27
N VAL A 76 56.49 51.58 -22.52
CA VAL A 76 55.71 51.59 -23.82
C VAL A 76 54.15 51.62 -23.67
N ARG A 77 53.55 52.67 -24.27
CA ARG A 77 52.16 52.87 -24.82
C ARG A 77 50.88 52.86 -23.94
N THR A 78 50.26 54.04 -23.93
CA THR A 78 48.80 54.25 -23.89
C THR A 78 48.12 53.92 -25.23
N VAL A 79 46.82 53.59 -25.21
CA VAL A 79 45.96 53.49 -26.41
C VAL A 79 44.68 54.30 -26.21
N LYS A 80 44.36 55.20 -27.16
CA LYS A 80 43.06 55.90 -27.26
C LYS A 80 42.11 55.12 -28.17
N MET A 81 40.82 55.08 -27.85
CA MET A 81 39.78 54.50 -28.73
C MET A 81 39.22 55.56 -29.71
N PRO A 82 38.94 55.21 -30.99
CA PRO A 82 38.32 56.12 -31.96
C PRO A 82 36.80 56.25 -31.80
N TYR A 83 36.22 57.31 -32.37
CA TYR A 83 34.80 57.69 -32.20
C TYR A 83 33.80 57.01 -33.17
N ASP A 84 34.23 56.14 -34.09
CA ASP A 84 33.41 55.60 -35.20
C ASP A 84 32.76 54.24 -34.91
N LEU A 85 31.89 54.16 -33.89
CA LEU A 85 31.12 52.95 -33.57
C LEU A 85 29.61 53.18 -33.30
N ALA A 86 29.08 54.34 -33.72
CA ALA A 86 27.69 54.75 -33.47
C ALA A 86 26.58 54.00 -34.27
N GLY A 87 26.90 52.89 -34.94
CA GLY A 87 25.99 52.25 -35.92
C GLY A 87 25.88 50.72 -35.89
N LYS A 88 26.51 50.02 -34.93
CA LYS A 88 26.37 48.56 -34.79
C LYS A 88 25.39 48.23 -33.68
N THR A 89 24.46 47.30 -33.94
CA THR A 89 23.57 46.76 -32.91
C THR A 89 24.38 46.12 -31.77
N VAL A 90 23.79 45.99 -30.59
CA VAL A 90 24.51 45.49 -29.41
C VAL A 90 24.93 44.01 -29.55
N THR A 91 24.24 43.25 -30.41
CA THR A 91 24.41 41.79 -30.55
C THR A 91 25.72 41.31 -31.17
N PRO A 92 26.30 41.90 -32.25
CA PRO A 92 27.62 41.52 -32.73
C PRO A 92 28.74 41.95 -31.78
N TYR A 93 28.61 43.12 -31.13
CA TYR A 93 29.62 43.64 -30.21
C TYR A 93 29.83 42.72 -28.99
N LEU A 94 28.73 42.27 -28.37
CA LEU A 94 28.76 41.29 -27.28
C LEU A 94 29.32 39.92 -27.72
N LYS A 95 29.07 39.51 -28.97
CA LYS A 95 29.57 38.25 -29.55
C LYS A 95 31.10 38.27 -29.76
N GLU A 96 31.66 39.41 -30.18
CA GLU A 96 33.11 39.57 -30.36
C GLU A 96 33.87 39.71 -29.03
N HIS A 97 33.32 40.46 -28.06
CA HIS A 97 34.09 40.88 -26.89
C HIS A 97 33.89 40.02 -25.63
N ILE A 98 32.83 39.20 -25.53
CA ILE A 98 32.65 38.25 -24.41
C ILE A 98 32.14 36.86 -24.89
N PRO A 99 32.93 36.08 -25.65
CA PRO A 99 32.49 34.79 -26.20
C PRO A 99 32.14 33.73 -25.14
N GLY A 100 32.71 33.84 -23.93
CA GLY A 100 32.57 32.84 -22.87
C GLY A 100 31.19 32.78 -22.19
N LEU A 101 30.35 33.82 -22.34
CA LEU A 101 29.05 33.94 -21.67
C LEU A 101 27.85 33.60 -22.57
N TYR A 102 28.01 33.68 -23.90
CA TYR A 102 26.99 33.34 -24.88
C TYR A 102 27.44 32.16 -25.73
N ALA A 103 26.93 30.96 -25.42
CA ALA A 103 27.00 29.85 -26.37
C ALA A 103 25.91 30.08 -27.43
N PRO A 104 26.24 30.33 -28.71
CA PRO A 104 25.22 30.41 -29.76
C PRO A 104 24.55 29.04 -29.92
N LEU A 105 23.26 29.05 -30.25
CA LEU A 105 22.57 27.85 -30.72
C LEU A 105 23.32 27.27 -31.92
N GLY A 106 23.36 25.94 -32.00
CA GLY A 106 24.33 25.22 -32.82
C GLY A 106 24.40 25.70 -34.27
N MET A 107 25.56 26.21 -34.66
CA MET A 107 25.94 26.27 -36.07
C MET A 107 26.07 24.84 -36.58
N GLY A 108 25.16 24.42 -37.45
CA GLY A 108 25.32 23.21 -38.23
C GLY A 108 26.60 23.35 -39.06
N LYS A 109 27.60 22.51 -38.81
CA LYS A 109 28.76 22.42 -39.69
C LYS A 109 28.30 21.78 -40.98
N GLN A 110 28.46 22.52 -42.08
CA GLN A 110 28.41 21.97 -43.42
C GLN A 110 29.48 20.87 -43.55
N ASP A 111 29.15 19.83 -44.32
CA ASP A 111 30.07 18.75 -44.63
C ASP A 111 31.34 19.26 -45.32
N ASN A 112 32.50 18.75 -44.91
CA ASN A 112 33.47 18.17 -45.86
C ASN A 112 34.69 17.50 -45.20
N VAL A 113 35.06 16.36 -45.78
CA VAL A 113 36.34 15.61 -45.72
C VAL A 113 36.73 14.90 -44.40
N ALA A 114 36.77 13.55 -44.55
CA ALA A 114 37.57 12.51 -43.89
C ALA A 114 38.43 12.83 -42.65
N ASP A 115 38.30 12.03 -41.58
CA ASP A 115 39.02 10.74 -41.53
C ASP A 115 38.47 9.76 -40.48
N SER A 116 38.88 8.48 -40.54
CA SER A 116 38.26 7.37 -39.79
C SER A 116 38.90 7.04 -38.43
N VAL A 117 38.17 7.24 -37.31
CA VAL A 117 38.38 6.53 -36.02
C VAL A 117 37.03 6.29 -35.29
N GLN A 118 36.93 5.18 -34.55
CA GLN A 118 35.75 4.69 -33.83
C GLN A 118 35.21 5.66 -32.74
N PRO A 119 33.88 5.72 -32.50
CA PRO A 119 33.30 6.56 -31.45
C PRO A 119 33.21 5.83 -30.10
N ASN A 120 34.27 5.88 -29.30
CA ASN A 120 34.21 5.47 -27.89
C ASN A 120 33.86 6.67 -26.99
N SER A 121 33.10 6.42 -25.92
CA SER A 121 32.68 7.38 -24.88
C SER A 121 32.16 8.77 -25.33
N ARG A 122 30.84 8.90 -25.54
CA ARG A 122 30.18 10.21 -25.36
C ARG A 122 30.25 10.61 -23.88
N THR A 123 31.26 11.39 -23.51
CA THR A 123 31.32 12.14 -22.25
C THR A 123 30.14 13.11 -22.20
N LYS A 124 29.01 12.65 -21.64
CA LYS A 124 27.83 13.49 -21.42
C LYS A 124 28.22 14.64 -20.51
N ASP A 125 28.11 15.87 -21.01
CA ASP A 125 28.30 17.07 -20.21
C ASP A 125 27.52 16.95 -18.88
N PRO A 126 28.18 17.08 -17.71
CA PRO A 126 27.51 17.00 -16.41
C PRO A 126 26.48 18.13 -16.21
N ASN A 127 26.50 19.13 -17.10
CA ASN A 127 25.68 20.33 -17.10
C ASN A 127 24.29 20.14 -17.74
N THR A 128 23.74 18.91 -17.67
CA THR A 128 22.42 18.53 -18.21
C THR A 128 21.43 18.04 -17.14
N LYS A 129 21.89 17.72 -15.92
CA LYS A 129 21.04 17.15 -14.85
C LYS A 129 20.21 18.17 -14.06
N TYR A 130 20.57 19.46 -14.08
CA TYR A 130 19.91 20.49 -13.27
C TYR A 130 19.51 21.69 -14.13
N CYS A 131 18.33 22.24 -13.87
CA CYS A 131 17.92 23.51 -14.46
C CYS A 131 18.56 24.67 -13.71
N TYR A 132 18.67 25.84 -14.35
CA TYR A 132 19.26 27.07 -13.79
C TYR A 132 18.75 27.43 -12.38
N ARG A 133 17.47 27.12 -12.10
CA ARG A 133 16.80 27.37 -10.80
C ARG A 133 17.27 26.45 -9.65
N HIS A 134 17.98 25.36 -9.96
CA HIS A 134 18.64 24.50 -8.97
C HIS A 134 20.17 24.70 -8.93
N ARG A 135 20.76 25.52 -9.82
CA ARG A 135 22.17 25.92 -9.78
C ARG A 135 22.39 27.25 -10.52
N PRO A 136 22.28 28.41 -9.83
CA PRO A 136 22.37 29.74 -10.45
C PRO A 136 23.69 30.05 -11.16
N ASP A 137 24.76 29.34 -10.82
CA ASP A 137 26.09 29.49 -11.43
C ASP A 137 26.25 28.79 -12.78
N SER A 138 25.24 28.00 -13.21
CA SER A 138 25.25 27.36 -14.53
C SER A 138 24.99 28.40 -15.64
N LYS A 139 25.78 28.39 -16.72
CA LYS A 139 25.62 29.34 -17.84
C LYS A 139 24.17 29.34 -18.34
N CYS A 140 23.50 30.49 -18.26
CA CYS A 140 22.11 30.62 -18.68
C CYS A 140 21.99 30.35 -20.18
N ARG A 141 21.28 29.27 -20.55
CA ARG A 141 21.08 28.86 -21.96
C ARG A 141 19.98 29.66 -22.68
N ARG A 142 19.47 30.74 -22.07
CA ARG A 142 18.37 31.53 -22.63
C ARG A 142 18.96 32.78 -23.29
N ALA A 143 18.91 32.84 -24.62
CA ALA A 143 19.07 34.10 -25.34
C ALA A 143 17.99 35.09 -24.87
N ALA A 144 18.28 36.39 -24.96
CA ALA A 144 17.26 37.41 -24.75
C ALA A 144 16.10 37.20 -25.75
N ASP A 145 14.89 37.57 -25.35
CA ASP A 145 13.68 37.40 -26.14
C ASP A 145 13.74 38.32 -27.38
N GLU A 146 14.25 37.80 -28.50
CA GLU A 146 14.66 38.59 -29.67
C GLU A 146 13.53 39.47 -30.24
N THR A 147 12.29 38.95 -30.18
CA THR A 147 11.09 39.67 -30.63
C THR A 147 10.79 40.89 -29.76
N LYS A 148 10.83 40.75 -28.43
CA LYS A 148 10.63 41.84 -27.47
C LYS A 148 11.78 42.82 -27.47
N MET A 149 13.03 42.35 -27.59
CA MET A 149 14.19 43.22 -27.76
C MET A 149 14.07 44.08 -29.03
N GLY A 150 13.48 43.54 -30.11
CA GLY A 150 13.14 44.30 -31.32
C GLY A 150 11.97 45.29 -31.18
N VAL A 151 11.15 45.21 -30.13
CA VAL A 151 10.18 46.27 -29.75
C VAL A 151 10.91 47.36 -28.97
N ILE A 152 11.63 46.96 -27.92
CA ILE A 152 12.40 47.87 -27.04
C ILE A 152 13.41 48.70 -27.85
N GLN A 153 14.09 48.10 -28.83
CA GLN A 153 15.01 48.82 -29.71
C GLN A 153 14.30 49.85 -30.61
N ARG A 154 13.03 49.63 -31.00
CA ARG A 154 12.26 50.61 -31.78
C ARG A 154 11.85 51.80 -30.94
N GLU A 155 11.46 51.59 -29.69
CA GLU A 155 11.18 52.67 -28.73
C GLU A 155 12.47 53.44 -28.38
N LEU A 156 13.59 52.74 -28.17
CA LEU A 156 14.90 53.35 -27.95
C LEU A 156 15.34 54.23 -29.13
N ASN A 157 15.03 53.81 -30.36
CA ASN A 157 15.33 54.59 -31.58
C ASN A 157 14.42 55.84 -31.75
N SER A 158 13.37 56.03 -30.93
CA SER A 158 12.57 57.26 -30.93
C SER A 158 13.06 58.33 -29.94
N LEU A 159 14.07 58.00 -29.12
CA LEU A 159 14.69 58.91 -28.16
C LEU A 159 15.88 59.67 -28.79
N THR A 160 16.41 60.66 -28.07
CA THR A 160 17.57 61.41 -28.56
C THR A 160 18.83 60.54 -28.58
N SER A 161 19.80 60.90 -29.43
CA SER A 161 21.07 60.18 -29.56
C SER A 161 21.89 60.13 -28.27
N GLN A 162 21.73 61.13 -27.38
CA GLN A 162 22.38 61.15 -26.06
C GLN A 162 21.73 60.14 -25.10
N ASP A 163 20.41 60.11 -25.03
CA ASP A 163 19.65 59.18 -24.17
C ASP A 163 19.85 57.73 -24.61
N GLN A 164 19.85 57.49 -25.92
CA GLN A 164 20.12 56.18 -26.52
C GLN A 164 21.50 55.63 -26.11
N GLN A 165 22.54 56.48 -26.13
CA GLN A 165 23.89 56.10 -25.71
C GLN A 165 23.95 55.80 -24.20
N ALA A 166 23.30 56.64 -23.37
CA ALA A 166 23.27 56.45 -21.92
C ALA A 166 22.60 55.12 -21.51
N ILE A 167 21.43 54.82 -22.08
CA ILE A 167 20.68 53.58 -21.80
C ILE A 167 21.47 52.34 -22.28
N THR A 168 22.03 52.41 -23.49
CA THR A 168 22.84 51.31 -24.07
C THR A 168 24.11 51.06 -23.24
N HIS A 169 24.73 52.11 -22.69
CA HIS A 169 25.88 51.99 -21.80
C HIS A 169 25.52 51.30 -20.47
N VAL A 170 24.37 51.62 -19.88
CA VAL A 170 23.89 50.92 -18.66
C VAL A 170 23.63 49.44 -18.94
N TRP A 171 23.02 49.09 -20.08
CA TRP A 171 22.83 47.69 -20.47
C TRP A 171 24.15 46.95 -20.71
N SER A 172 25.14 47.60 -21.34
CA SER A 172 26.44 46.98 -21.58
C SER A 172 27.17 46.69 -20.25
N LEU A 173 27.21 47.66 -19.33
CA LEU A 173 27.76 47.48 -17.98
C LEU A 173 27.08 46.36 -17.20
N PHE A 174 25.75 46.31 -17.20
CA PHE A 174 24.98 45.25 -16.54
C PHE A 174 25.29 43.86 -17.17
N SER A 175 25.38 43.79 -18.50
CA SER A 175 25.69 42.56 -19.22
C SER A 175 27.13 42.07 -18.97
N ALA A 176 28.09 42.98 -18.77
CA ALA A 176 29.49 42.64 -18.50
C ALA A 176 29.74 42.26 -17.03
N ALA A 177 28.89 42.70 -16.09
CA ALA A 177 29.10 42.49 -14.66
C ALA A 177 29.00 41.01 -14.21
N PRO A 178 29.77 40.56 -13.20
CA PRO A 178 29.61 39.26 -12.54
C PRO A 178 28.22 39.07 -11.89
N SER A 179 27.80 37.81 -11.67
CA SER A 179 26.47 37.46 -11.14
C SER A 179 26.11 38.19 -9.84
N LYS A 180 27.01 38.18 -8.84
CA LYS A 180 26.83 38.86 -7.55
C LYS A 180 26.67 40.38 -7.69
N HIS A 181 27.33 41.00 -8.68
CA HIS A 181 27.17 42.44 -8.95
C HIS A 181 25.87 42.75 -9.68
N ARG A 182 25.44 41.89 -10.62
CA ARG A 182 24.11 42.02 -11.25
C ARG A 182 22.98 41.91 -10.24
N GLU A 183 23.09 41.03 -9.25
CA GLU A 183 22.09 40.89 -8.19
C GLU A 183 22.00 42.15 -7.32
N LEU A 184 23.13 42.73 -6.90
CA LEU A 184 23.16 44.00 -6.18
C LEU A 184 22.62 45.17 -7.02
N MET A 185 22.95 45.22 -8.32
CA MET A 185 22.38 46.21 -9.25
C MET A 185 20.86 46.08 -9.36
N LEU A 186 20.32 44.86 -9.48
CA LEU A 186 18.87 44.62 -9.52
C LEU A 186 18.20 45.02 -8.20
N GLN A 187 18.79 44.69 -7.05
CA GLN A 187 18.28 45.10 -5.74
C GLN A 187 18.28 46.63 -5.58
N GLY A 188 19.33 47.33 -6.03
CA GLY A 188 19.40 48.79 -6.02
C GLY A 188 18.39 49.45 -6.96
N ILE A 189 18.19 48.91 -8.16
CA ILE A 189 17.17 49.41 -9.10
C ILE A 189 15.77 49.20 -8.53
N ILE A 190 15.46 48.02 -8.01
CA ILE A 190 14.14 47.70 -7.44
C ILE A 190 13.82 48.60 -6.24
N THR A 191 14.78 48.91 -5.36
CA THR A 191 14.54 49.81 -4.22
C THR A 191 14.41 51.29 -4.60
N GLN A 192 14.89 51.69 -5.78
CA GLN A 192 14.77 53.06 -6.30
C GLN A 192 13.54 53.26 -7.21
N CYS A 193 12.89 52.19 -7.67
CA CYS A 193 11.71 52.26 -8.53
C CYS A 193 10.44 52.74 -7.79
N CYS A 194 9.65 53.60 -8.43
CA CYS A 194 8.33 53.99 -7.94
C CYS A 194 7.27 52.92 -8.22
N PHE A 195 6.10 52.99 -7.58
CA PHE A 195 5.06 51.94 -7.67
C PHE A 195 4.63 51.57 -9.11
N PRO A 196 4.41 52.51 -10.06
CA PRO A 196 4.17 52.16 -11.47
C PRO A 196 5.33 51.41 -12.13
N GLN A 197 6.58 51.76 -11.82
CA GLN A 197 7.77 51.07 -12.34
C GLN A 197 7.89 49.65 -11.76
N LEU A 198 7.62 49.48 -10.46
CA LEU A 198 7.54 48.16 -9.82
C LEU A 198 6.43 47.29 -10.41
N SER A 199 5.28 47.88 -10.75
CA SER A 199 4.20 47.17 -11.45
C SER A 199 4.61 46.75 -12.87
N ALA A 200 5.38 47.58 -13.59
CA ALA A 200 5.91 47.24 -14.91
C ALA A 200 6.96 46.11 -14.82
N VAL A 201 7.91 46.21 -13.88
CA VAL A 201 8.88 45.15 -13.58
C VAL A 201 8.18 43.85 -13.20
N SER A 202 7.15 43.90 -12.36
CA SER A 202 6.34 42.72 -11.99
C SER A 202 5.70 42.05 -13.21
N ARG A 203 5.12 42.84 -14.14
CA ARG A 203 4.53 42.31 -15.38
C ARG A 203 5.56 41.63 -16.28
N GLU A 204 6.66 42.32 -16.60
CA GLU A 204 7.70 41.76 -17.49
C GLU A 204 8.40 40.54 -16.88
N VAL A 205 8.63 40.54 -15.57
CA VAL A 205 9.19 39.39 -14.85
C VAL A 205 8.20 38.22 -14.81
N HIS A 206 6.91 38.47 -14.64
CA HIS A 206 5.90 37.40 -14.62
C HIS A 206 5.80 36.66 -15.96
N GLU A 207 5.87 37.37 -17.09
CA GLU A 207 5.87 36.73 -18.42
C GLU A 207 7.17 35.95 -18.72
N GLN A 208 8.32 36.41 -18.22
CA GLN A 208 9.61 35.74 -18.44
C GLN A 208 9.85 34.56 -17.48
N LEU A 209 9.20 34.53 -16.31
CA LEU A 209 9.21 33.39 -15.39
C LEU A 209 8.38 32.23 -15.96
N LYS A 210 9.08 31.28 -16.60
CA LYS A 210 8.59 30.00 -17.15
C LYS A 210 7.11 29.70 -16.83
N ILE A 211 6.27 29.87 -17.85
CA ILE A 211 4.87 29.45 -17.85
C ILE A 211 4.77 28.03 -17.29
N ASP A 212 4.13 27.90 -16.14
CA ASP A 212 3.85 26.63 -15.50
C ASP A 212 2.74 25.94 -16.32
N PHE A 213 3.13 24.96 -17.14
CA PHE A 213 2.26 24.34 -18.14
C PHE A 213 0.98 23.76 -17.54
N LEU A 214 1.02 23.18 -16.33
CA LEU A 214 -0.16 22.68 -15.62
C LEU A 214 -1.14 23.79 -15.21
N THR A 215 -0.69 25.03 -15.20
CA THR A 215 -1.49 26.23 -14.87
C THR A 215 -1.94 27.03 -16.09
N ALA A 216 -1.30 26.83 -17.23
CA ALA A 216 -1.68 27.42 -18.52
C ALA A 216 -2.61 26.51 -19.34
N LEU A 217 -2.54 25.20 -19.12
CA LEU A 217 -3.47 24.23 -19.71
C LEU A 217 -4.85 24.31 -19.02
N PRO A 218 -5.95 24.00 -19.76
CA PRO A 218 -7.24 23.69 -19.18
C PRO A 218 -7.13 22.57 -18.13
N THR A 219 -7.92 22.67 -17.06
CA THR A 219 -7.93 21.72 -15.93
C THR A 219 -8.05 20.26 -16.38
N GLU A 220 -8.89 19.99 -17.37
CA GLU A 220 -9.07 18.65 -17.95
C GLU A 220 -7.79 18.01 -18.51
N LEU A 221 -6.94 18.82 -19.17
CA LEU A 221 -5.66 18.33 -19.67
C LEU A 221 -4.66 18.16 -18.53
N SER A 222 -4.68 19.08 -17.55
CA SER A 222 -3.88 18.97 -16.34
C SER A 222 -4.21 17.70 -15.53
N TYR A 223 -5.49 17.38 -15.34
CA TYR A 223 -5.92 16.14 -14.70
C TYR A 223 -5.50 14.90 -15.50
N LYS A 224 -5.66 14.89 -16.84
CA LYS A 224 -5.18 13.77 -17.68
C LYS A 224 -3.67 13.55 -17.56
N ILE A 225 -2.88 14.62 -17.48
CA ILE A 225 -1.43 14.53 -17.24
C ILE A 225 -1.16 13.95 -15.84
N LEU A 226 -1.79 14.48 -14.80
CA LEU A 226 -1.59 14.01 -13.42
C LEU A 226 -2.04 12.54 -13.21
N CYS A 227 -3.12 12.10 -13.87
CA CYS A 227 -3.59 10.71 -13.87
C CYS A 227 -2.63 9.71 -14.56
N SER A 228 -1.61 10.20 -15.27
CA SER A 228 -0.61 9.36 -15.95
C SER A 228 0.64 9.09 -15.10
N LEU A 229 0.81 9.86 -14.00
CA LEU A 229 1.92 9.74 -13.07
C LEU A 229 1.72 8.59 -12.07
N ASP A 230 2.83 8.07 -11.52
CA ASP A 230 2.79 7.22 -10.34
C ASP A 230 2.54 8.05 -9.06
N THR A 231 2.11 7.40 -7.98
CA THR A 231 1.75 8.10 -6.73
C THR A 231 2.93 8.76 -6.01
N VAL A 232 4.16 8.30 -6.21
CA VAL A 232 5.35 8.98 -5.65
C VAL A 232 5.62 10.26 -6.42
N SER A 233 5.50 10.24 -7.75
CA SER A 233 5.59 11.46 -8.59
C SER A 233 4.42 12.41 -8.35
N LEU A 234 3.19 11.93 -8.14
CA LEU A 234 2.03 12.76 -7.79
C LEU A 234 2.23 13.47 -6.43
N CYS A 235 2.74 12.76 -5.42
CA CYS A 235 3.09 13.34 -4.12
C CYS A 235 4.23 14.37 -4.21
N LYS A 236 5.18 14.21 -5.14
CA LYS A 236 6.22 15.20 -5.45
C LYS A 236 5.65 16.40 -6.21
N ALA A 237 4.73 16.16 -7.15
CA ALA A 237 4.02 17.20 -7.90
C ALA A 237 3.26 18.15 -6.94
N ALA A 238 2.56 17.61 -5.94
CA ALA A 238 1.86 18.39 -4.90
C ALA A 238 2.77 19.26 -4.00
N GLN A 239 4.10 19.13 -4.12
CA GLN A 239 5.10 19.95 -3.40
C GLN A 239 5.63 21.12 -4.25
N VAL A 240 5.38 21.15 -5.57
CA VAL A 240 5.96 22.15 -6.50
C VAL A 240 5.37 23.56 -6.28
N SER A 241 4.04 23.67 -6.14
CA SER A 241 3.36 24.95 -5.88
C SER A 241 2.00 24.74 -5.23
N ARG A 242 1.40 25.81 -4.66
CA ARG A 242 0.02 25.76 -4.13
C ARG A 242 -0.99 25.36 -5.21
N ARG A 243 -0.81 25.82 -6.45
CA ARG A 243 -1.72 25.51 -7.57
C ARG A 243 -1.56 24.06 -8.05
N TRP A 244 -0.33 23.53 -8.07
CA TRP A 244 -0.10 22.09 -8.32
C TRP A 244 -0.72 21.22 -7.24
N ARG A 245 -0.62 21.61 -5.95
CA ARG A 245 -1.27 20.88 -4.87
C ARG A 245 -2.78 20.79 -5.06
N ASN A 246 -3.43 21.90 -5.38
CA ASN A 246 -4.89 21.89 -5.60
C ASN A 246 -5.30 20.99 -6.77
N LEU A 247 -4.52 20.94 -7.86
CA LEU A 247 -4.78 20.05 -9.01
C LEU A 247 -4.44 18.57 -8.73
N ALA A 248 -3.42 18.31 -7.90
CA ALA A 248 -2.99 16.97 -7.54
C ALA A 248 -3.79 16.35 -6.39
N ASP A 249 -4.48 17.16 -5.58
CA ASP A 249 -5.34 16.74 -4.48
C ASP A 249 -6.81 16.55 -4.91
N ASP A 250 -7.11 16.73 -6.20
CA ASP A 250 -8.43 16.61 -6.79
C ASP A 250 -8.96 15.16 -6.77
N ASP A 251 -10.23 14.99 -6.40
CA ASP A 251 -10.86 13.67 -6.25
C ASP A 251 -10.92 12.87 -7.56
N VAL A 252 -10.97 13.51 -8.74
CA VAL A 252 -10.97 12.80 -10.04
C VAL A 252 -9.62 12.09 -10.28
N VAL A 253 -8.53 12.71 -9.86
CA VAL A 253 -7.18 12.14 -9.96
C VAL A 253 -7.05 10.95 -9.01
N TRP A 254 -7.50 11.09 -7.76
CA TRP A 254 -7.40 10.01 -6.76
C TRP A 254 -8.42 8.89 -6.98
N HIS A 255 -9.59 9.14 -7.59
CA HIS A 255 -10.53 8.10 -8.02
C HIS A 255 -9.86 7.16 -9.02
N ARG A 256 -9.32 7.70 -10.12
CA ARG A 256 -8.59 6.91 -11.13
C ARG A 256 -7.37 6.22 -10.56
N MET A 257 -6.69 6.83 -9.60
CA MET A 257 -5.57 6.20 -8.92
C MET A 257 -6.03 4.99 -8.09
N CYS A 258 -7.17 5.09 -7.39
CA CYS A 258 -7.77 3.95 -6.72
C CYS A 258 -8.22 2.87 -7.72
N GLU A 259 -8.88 3.21 -8.84
CA GLU A 259 -9.27 2.24 -9.88
C GLU A 259 -8.07 1.45 -10.45
N GLN A 260 -6.89 2.07 -10.52
CA GLN A 260 -5.66 1.41 -11.03
C GLN A 260 -4.94 0.52 -10.00
N HIS A 261 -5.20 0.70 -8.70
CA HIS A 261 -4.43 0.07 -7.62
C HIS A 261 -5.27 -0.77 -6.64
N VAL A 262 -6.58 -0.55 -6.55
CA VAL A 262 -7.47 -1.31 -5.67
C VAL A 262 -7.63 -2.73 -6.20
N ASP A 263 -7.39 -3.72 -5.33
CA ASP A 263 -7.57 -5.15 -5.59
C ASP A 263 -6.80 -5.68 -6.83
N ARG A 264 -5.81 -4.91 -7.29
CA ARG A 264 -5.00 -5.22 -8.47
C ARG A 264 -3.59 -4.67 -8.27
N ARG A 265 -2.57 -5.50 -8.49
CA ARG A 265 -1.17 -5.02 -8.49
C ARG A 265 -0.89 -4.30 -9.80
N CYS A 266 -0.61 -3.01 -9.73
CA CYS A 266 -0.31 -2.19 -10.91
C CYS A 266 1.06 -2.55 -11.50
N THR A 267 1.08 -2.89 -12.79
CA THR A 267 2.27 -3.32 -13.54
C THR A 267 3.35 -2.23 -13.64
N LYS A 268 3.00 -0.94 -13.50
CA LYS A 268 3.95 0.18 -13.60
C LYS A 268 4.79 0.42 -12.34
N CYS A 269 4.27 0.11 -11.15
CA CYS A 269 4.94 0.42 -9.89
C CYS A 269 5.00 -0.74 -8.88
N GLY A 270 4.37 -1.89 -9.19
CA GLY A 270 4.38 -3.08 -8.32
C GLY A 270 3.57 -2.94 -7.02
N TRP A 271 2.70 -1.92 -6.91
CA TRP A 271 1.81 -1.74 -5.77
C TRP A 271 0.37 -2.10 -6.11
N GLY A 272 -0.26 -2.86 -5.21
CA GLY A 272 -1.70 -3.08 -5.11
C GLY A 272 -2.18 -2.70 -3.71
N LEU A 273 -3.47 -2.40 -3.59
CA LEU A 273 -4.12 -1.87 -2.40
C LEU A 273 -5.29 -2.76 -2.00
N PRO A 274 -5.36 -3.24 -0.74
CA PRO A 274 -6.46 -4.07 -0.28
C PRO A 274 -7.84 -3.41 -0.48
N LEU A 275 -8.87 -4.24 -0.64
CA LEU A 275 -10.26 -3.87 -0.91
C LEU A 275 -11.01 -3.35 0.35
N LEU A 276 -10.33 -2.62 1.24
CA LEU A 276 -10.86 -2.17 2.55
C LEU A 276 -12.38 -1.88 2.54
N GLU A 277 -13.10 -2.74 3.27
CA GLU A 277 -14.54 -2.93 3.20
C GLU A 277 -15.36 -1.64 3.36
N LYS A 278 -16.55 -1.64 2.74
CA LYS A 278 -17.46 -0.48 2.66
C LYS A 278 -17.84 0.09 4.03
N LYS A 279 -17.74 -0.66 5.14
CA LYS A 279 -18.10 -0.18 6.49
C LYS A 279 -17.17 0.92 7.04
N LYS A 280 -16.01 1.21 6.41
CA LYS A 280 -15.26 2.45 6.70
C LYS A 280 -16.07 3.73 6.40
N LEU A 281 -17.05 3.70 5.49
CA LEU A 281 -18.02 4.79 5.30
C LEU A 281 -18.87 5.03 6.56
N ILE A 282 -19.26 3.95 7.25
CA ILE A 282 -20.07 4.02 8.48
C ILE A 282 -19.23 4.56 9.65
N ALA A 283 -17.99 4.08 9.80
CA ALA A 283 -17.08 4.57 10.84
C ALA A 283 -16.70 6.05 10.63
N TRP A 284 -16.47 6.46 9.39
CA TRP A 284 -16.23 7.86 9.02
C TRP A 284 -17.46 8.74 9.31
N GLY A 285 -18.67 8.28 8.95
CA GLY A 285 -19.93 8.96 9.27
C GLY A 285 -20.17 9.12 10.77
N LYS A 286 -19.84 8.11 11.58
CA LYS A 286 -19.90 8.22 13.06
C LYS A 286 -18.89 9.24 13.61
N LYS A 287 -17.63 9.24 13.14
CA LYS A 287 -16.62 10.23 13.58
C LYS A 287 -17.00 11.66 13.21
N HIS A 288 -17.55 11.89 12.01
CA HIS A 288 -17.97 13.25 11.62
C HIS A 288 -19.24 13.75 12.30
N LYS A 289 -20.20 12.86 12.65
CA LYS A 289 -21.33 13.27 13.51
C LYS A 289 -20.87 13.80 14.86
N HIS A 290 -19.97 13.08 15.55
CA HIS A 290 -19.44 13.55 16.84
C HIS A 290 -18.56 14.81 16.77
N HIS A 291 -17.96 15.14 15.62
CA HIS A 291 -17.35 16.46 15.43
C HIS A 291 -18.39 17.55 15.18
N SER A 292 -19.42 17.28 14.36
CA SER A 292 -20.52 18.22 14.12
C SER A 292 -21.34 18.54 15.37
N GLU A 293 -21.46 17.59 16.30
CA GLU A 293 -22.14 17.78 17.59
C GLU A 293 -21.29 18.57 18.61
N ARG A 294 -19.95 18.54 18.49
CA ARG A 294 -19.04 19.27 19.38
C ARG A 294 -18.84 20.74 18.99
N ASP A 295 -18.96 21.07 17.71
CA ASP A 295 -18.90 22.46 17.23
C ASP A 295 -20.20 23.27 17.51
N HIS A 296 -21.17 22.71 18.26
CA HIS A 296 -22.46 23.32 18.59
C HIS A 296 -22.78 23.32 20.11
N SER A 297 -21.78 23.15 20.98
CA SER A 297 -21.98 23.11 22.44
C SER A 297 -20.98 23.93 23.25
N ASP A 298 -20.73 25.19 22.85
CA ASP A 298 -20.09 26.21 23.69
C ASP A 298 -21.05 27.40 23.85
N GLY A 299 -21.60 27.58 25.06
CA GLY A 299 -22.49 28.70 25.40
C GLY A 299 -23.80 28.29 26.10
N ASP A 300 -23.71 27.78 27.34
CA ASP A 300 -24.49 28.30 28.49
C ASP A 300 -24.17 27.51 29.79
N GLU A 301 -24.04 28.22 30.90
CA GLU A 301 -23.87 27.62 32.24
C GLU A 301 -25.20 27.05 32.81
N PRO A 302 -25.18 25.93 33.55
CA PRO A 302 -26.36 25.41 34.22
C PRO A 302 -26.50 25.94 35.66
N ALA A 303 -27.51 26.78 35.90
CA ALA A 303 -27.92 27.17 37.25
C ALA A 303 -29.10 26.31 37.76
N SER A 304 -28.85 25.60 38.88
CA SER A 304 -29.82 25.08 39.87
C SER A 304 -31.05 24.25 39.43
N SER A 305 -31.17 23.06 40.04
CA SER A 305 -32.41 22.26 40.12
C SER A 305 -33.49 22.96 40.99
N PRO A 306 -34.78 22.57 40.87
CA PRO A 306 -35.26 21.47 41.72
C PRO A 306 -36.39 20.54 41.15
N ILE A 307 -36.36 19.29 41.64
CA ILE A 307 -37.49 18.45 42.08
C ILE A 307 -38.65 18.14 41.09
N GLU A 308 -38.55 16.92 40.54
CA GLU A 308 -39.57 15.85 40.54
C GLU A 308 -41.08 16.19 40.54
N SER A 309 -41.78 15.81 39.46
CA SER A 309 -43.03 15.02 39.59
C SER A 309 -43.44 14.32 38.28
N LYS A 310 -43.88 13.06 38.40
CA LYS A 310 -44.43 12.26 37.29
C LYS A 310 -45.93 12.55 37.14
N LYS A 311 -46.42 12.80 35.91
CA LYS A 311 -47.66 12.18 35.37
C LYS A 311 -47.94 12.52 33.89
N ARG A 312 -48.13 11.46 33.10
CA ARG A 312 -48.97 11.40 31.88
C ARG A 312 -50.46 11.28 32.30
N PRO A 313 -51.46 11.34 31.39
CA PRO A 313 -51.55 12.00 30.08
C PRO A 313 -52.95 12.66 29.80
N MET A 314 -53.18 13.04 28.53
CA MET A 314 -54.45 13.01 27.76
C MET A 314 -55.43 14.22 27.67
N LEU A 315 -55.63 14.63 26.40
CA LEU A 315 -56.89 14.90 25.68
C LEU A 315 -57.94 15.90 26.20
N THR A 316 -58.26 16.92 25.37
CA THR A 316 -59.46 17.02 24.49
C THR A 316 -59.30 18.22 23.53
N ARG A 317 -59.66 18.14 22.22
CA ARG A 317 -60.91 18.62 21.57
C ARG A 317 -61.30 20.07 21.98
N GLU A 318 -61.63 21.02 21.09
CA GLU A 318 -62.07 20.93 19.68
C GLU A 318 -61.97 22.29 18.93
N HIS A 319 -62.10 22.26 17.59
CA HIS A 319 -62.48 23.33 16.60
C HIS A 319 -62.00 24.80 16.77
N GLY A 320 -61.66 25.58 15.73
CA GLY A 320 -61.61 25.37 14.28
C GLY A 320 -62.07 26.62 13.51
N SER A 321 -61.20 27.25 12.71
CA SER A 321 -61.59 28.25 11.68
C SER A 321 -60.46 28.64 10.71
N ASP A 322 -60.71 28.45 9.42
CA ASP A 322 -60.37 29.29 8.27
C ASP A 322 -58.96 29.92 8.05
N SER A 323 -58.23 29.23 7.17
CA SER A 323 -57.75 29.78 5.88
C SER A 323 -56.65 30.86 5.86
N LYS A 324 -55.44 30.42 5.50
CA LYS A 324 -54.85 30.82 4.20
C LYS A 324 -53.75 29.86 3.76
N ARG A 325 -53.77 29.50 2.47
CA ARG A 325 -52.67 28.76 1.84
C ARG A 325 -51.47 29.70 1.68
N GLN A 326 -50.33 29.34 2.27
CA GLN A 326 -49.03 29.70 1.72
C GLN A 326 -48.20 28.43 1.63
N ARG A 327 -48.05 27.92 0.40
CA ARG A 327 -47.28 26.71 0.08
C ARG A 327 -45.98 27.15 -0.58
N LEU A 328 -44.91 26.37 -0.35
CA LEU A 328 -43.59 26.44 -0.99
C LEU A 328 -42.68 27.59 -0.51
N ASP A 329 -41.81 27.27 0.46
CA ASP A 329 -40.35 27.55 0.32
C ASP A 329 -39.42 26.69 1.23
N GLN A 330 -39.93 25.68 1.95
CA GLN A 330 -39.09 24.88 2.86
C GLN A 330 -38.40 23.67 2.22
N SER A 331 -38.94 23.10 1.12
CA SER A 331 -38.37 21.89 0.51
C SER A 331 -37.14 22.14 -0.37
N ALA A 332 -36.90 23.38 -0.80
CA ALA A 332 -35.67 23.75 -1.52
C ALA A 332 -34.47 23.78 -0.57
N LYS A 333 -34.65 24.39 0.62
CA LYS A 333 -33.64 24.40 1.69
C LYS A 333 -33.36 22.99 2.22
N SER A 334 -34.40 22.19 2.50
CA SER A 334 -34.18 20.82 3.00
C SER A 334 -33.44 19.93 1.99
N ARG A 335 -33.63 20.10 0.68
CA ARG A 335 -32.93 19.31 -0.34
C ARG A 335 -31.47 19.73 -0.50
N ALA A 336 -31.17 21.03 -0.55
CA ALA A 336 -29.79 21.53 -0.57
C ALA A 336 -29.02 21.16 0.72
N GLN A 337 -29.71 21.13 1.87
CA GLN A 337 -29.14 20.76 3.15
C GLN A 337 -28.88 19.24 3.26
N LEU A 338 -29.79 18.40 2.73
CA LEU A 338 -29.59 16.94 2.61
C LEU A 338 -28.52 16.55 1.57
N GLU A 339 -28.34 17.36 0.52
CA GLU A 339 -27.27 17.16 -0.48
C GLU A 339 -25.90 17.63 0.05
N GLY A 340 -25.85 18.67 0.89
CA GLY A 340 -24.64 19.14 1.57
C GLY A 340 -24.08 18.21 2.67
N GLU A 341 -24.91 17.31 3.22
CA GLU A 341 -24.52 16.34 4.25
C GLU A 341 -23.91 15.05 3.69
N ARG A 342 -24.08 14.77 2.38
CA ARG A 342 -23.34 13.69 1.69
C ARG A 342 -21.97 14.17 1.23
N LYS A 343 -21.17 14.66 2.17
CA LYS A 343 -19.72 14.81 1.96
C LYS A 343 -19.17 13.41 1.72
N PHE A 344 -18.93 13.04 0.47
CA PHE A 344 -18.23 11.81 0.15
C PHE A 344 -16.82 11.88 0.75
N ARG A 345 -16.32 10.75 1.26
CA ARG A 345 -14.95 10.71 1.77
C ARG A 345 -13.99 10.96 0.59
N PRO A 346 -13.07 11.96 0.67
CA PRO A 346 -12.14 12.24 -0.41
C PRO A 346 -11.33 11.01 -0.79
N TRP A 347 -11.16 10.77 -2.08
CA TRP A 347 -10.48 9.59 -2.62
C TRP A 347 -9.01 9.54 -2.22
N LYS A 348 -8.39 10.71 -2.02
CA LYS A 348 -7.04 10.83 -1.46
C LYS A 348 -6.91 10.16 -0.09
N ASP A 349 -7.94 10.25 0.76
CA ASP A 349 -7.93 9.64 2.09
C ASP A 349 -8.31 8.15 2.05
N VAL A 350 -9.15 7.74 1.10
CA VAL A 350 -9.38 6.32 0.80
C VAL A 350 -8.07 5.64 0.36
N TYR A 351 -7.34 6.27 -0.56
CA TYR A 351 -6.02 5.82 -1.00
C TYR A 351 -5.04 5.76 0.18
N ARG A 352 -4.96 6.82 0.98
CA ARG A 352 -4.07 6.92 2.16
C ARG A 352 -4.27 5.76 3.14
N ASP A 353 -5.52 5.45 3.48
CA ASP A 353 -5.83 4.35 4.40
C ASP A 353 -5.45 2.98 3.82
N ARG A 354 -5.80 2.74 2.56
CA ARG A 354 -5.48 1.47 1.88
C ARG A 354 -3.97 1.29 1.75
N PHE A 355 -3.25 2.38 1.43
CA PHE A 355 -1.80 2.38 1.34
C PHE A 355 -1.14 2.08 2.69
N LYS A 356 -1.64 2.66 3.80
CA LYS A 356 -1.16 2.30 5.14
C LYS A 356 -1.29 0.81 5.41
N VAL A 357 -2.47 0.22 5.16
CA VAL A 357 -2.69 -1.22 5.39
C VAL A 357 -1.82 -2.09 4.48
N GLY A 358 -1.74 -1.79 3.17
CA GLY A 358 -0.85 -2.51 2.25
C GLY A 358 0.65 -2.37 2.60
N TYR A 359 1.07 -1.19 3.09
CA TYR A 359 2.42 -0.98 3.60
C TYR A 359 2.69 -1.79 4.88
N ASN A 360 1.70 -1.88 5.78
CA ASN A 360 1.78 -2.66 7.00
C ASN A 360 1.91 -4.16 6.70
N TRP A 361 1.14 -4.71 5.76
CA TRP A 361 1.32 -6.08 5.25
C TRP A 361 2.76 -6.30 4.77
N LYS A 362 3.24 -5.46 3.85
CA LYS A 362 4.60 -5.57 3.26
C LYS A 362 5.74 -5.40 4.27
N THR A 363 5.51 -4.65 5.33
CA THR A 363 6.48 -4.44 6.42
C THR A 363 6.27 -5.38 7.62
N GLY A 364 5.29 -6.28 7.58
CA GLY A 364 4.97 -7.15 8.72
C GLY A 364 4.48 -6.41 9.97
N ARG A 365 4.03 -5.16 9.84
CA ARG A 365 3.55 -4.36 10.97
C ARG A 365 2.13 -4.74 11.32
N CYS A 366 1.94 -5.43 12.44
CA CYS A 366 0.62 -5.83 12.91
C CYS A 366 0.51 -5.78 14.44
N SER A 367 -0.74 -5.77 14.92
CA SER A 367 -1.09 -6.15 16.30
C SER A 367 -1.58 -7.59 16.30
N ILE A 368 -1.24 -8.37 17.34
CA ILE A 368 -1.68 -9.77 17.49
C ILE A 368 -2.66 -9.83 18.66
N LYS A 369 -3.79 -10.53 18.46
CA LYS A 369 -4.68 -10.99 19.53
C LYS A 369 -4.68 -12.52 19.55
N THR A 370 -4.69 -13.10 20.75
CA THR A 370 -4.78 -14.55 20.95
C THR A 370 -6.14 -14.88 21.54
N PHE A 371 -6.85 -15.82 20.92
CA PHE A 371 -8.08 -16.40 21.43
C PHE A 371 -7.75 -17.77 22.00
N LYS A 372 -8.07 -17.97 23.28
CA LYS A 372 -7.85 -19.22 24.02
C LYS A 372 -9.18 -19.72 24.57
N GLY A 373 -9.43 -21.02 24.48
CA GLY A 373 -10.60 -21.63 25.12
C GLY A 373 -11.17 -22.87 24.45
N HIS A 374 -10.60 -23.36 23.35
CA HIS A 374 -10.79 -24.74 22.90
C HIS A 374 -9.96 -25.70 23.76
N ASP A 375 -10.50 -26.89 24.03
CA ASP A 375 -9.83 -27.91 24.87
C ASP A 375 -8.82 -28.77 24.08
N ASN A 376 -8.84 -28.66 22.75
CA ASN A 376 -8.01 -29.42 21.82
C ASN A 376 -7.77 -28.59 20.53
N GLY A 377 -6.87 -29.05 19.67
CA GLY A 377 -6.44 -28.37 18.45
C GLY A 377 -7.59 -27.84 17.59
N VAL A 378 -7.45 -26.59 17.15
CA VAL A 378 -8.34 -25.96 16.18
C VAL A 378 -8.06 -26.58 14.82
N THR A 379 -9.11 -26.83 14.02
CA THR A 379 -9.02 -27.56 12.75
C THR A 379 -9.46 -26.73 11.55
N CYS A 380 -10.37 -25.78 11.80
CA CYS A 380 -10.95 -24.92 10.79
C CYS A 380 -11.33 -23.58 11.42
N LEU A 381 -11.18 -22.51 10.65
CA LEU A 381 -11.58 -21.17 11.06
C LEU A 381 -12.14 -20.41 9.86
N GLN A 382 -13.12 -19.56 10.11
CA GLN A 382 -13.52 -18.49 9.20
C GLN A 382 -13.89 -17.28 10.04
N PHE A 383 -13.59 -16.09 9.55
CA PHE A 383 -14.06 -14.85 10.16
C PHE A 383 -14.69 -13.92 9.13
N ASP A 384 -15.71 -13.20 9.55
CA ASP A 384 -16.34 -12.13 8.79
C ASP A 384 -16.38 -10.87 9.66
N HIS A 385 -15.80 -9.78 9.16
CA HIS A 385 -15.69 -8.47 9.83
C HIS A 385 -15.25 -8.51 11.31
N ASN A 386 -16.19 -8.72 12.23
CA ASN A 386 -16.01 -8.67 13.68
C ASN A 386 -16.34 -10.00 14.40
N ILE A 387 -16.74 -11.03 13.66
CA ILE A 387 -17.07 -12.36 14.16
C ILE A 387 -16.02 -13.34 13.64
N LEU A 388 -15.43 -14.11 14.54
CA LEU A 388 -14.54 -15.24 14.25
C LEU A 388 -15.25 -16.53 14.68
N ALA A 389 -15.33 -17.52 13.81
CA ALA A 389 -15.88 -18.84 14.09
C ALA A 389 -14.77 -19.89 13.94
N THR A 390 -14.64 -20.77 14.94
CA THR A 390 -13.55 -21.76 15.04
C THR A 390 -14.13 -23.14 15.36
N GLY A 391 -13.72 -24.16 14.62
CA GLY A 391 -14.03 -25.56 14.91
C GLY A 391 -12.79 -26.30 15.41
N SER A 392 -12.97 -27.25 16.31
CA SER A 392 -11.88 -27.97 16.98
C SER A 392 -12.09 -29.49 17.01
N TYR A 393 -11.00 -30.21 17.28
CA TYR A 393 -11.02 -31.61 17.70
C TYR A 393 -11.81 -31.85 19.01
N ASP A 394 -12.10 -30.81 19.80
CA ASP A 394 -12.94 -30.89 21.01
C ASP A 394 -14.45 -31.11 20.76
N THR A 395 -14.85 -31.32 19.50
CA THR A 395 -16.23 -31.50 18.99
C THR A 395 -17.11 -30.25 19.03
N THR A 396 -16.59 -29.12 19.51
CA THR A 396 -17.32 -27.85 19.61
C THR A 396 -16.96 -26.88 18.49
N ILE A 397 -17.84 -25.89 18.33
CA ILE A 397 -17.58 -24.71 17.51
C ILE A 397 -17.69 -23.49 18.42
N LYS A 398 -16.70 -22.60 18.42
CA LYS A 398 -16.74 -21.36 19.19
C LYS A 398 -16.89 -20.15 18.27
N ILE A 399 -17.69 -19.20 18.73
CA ILE A 399 -17.94 -17.92 18.06
C ILE A 399 -17.38 -16.84 18.96
N TRP A 400 -16.50 -16.00 18.42
CA TRP A 400 -15.75 -14.97 19.12
C TRP A 400 -16.05 -13.59 18.54
N ASN A 401 -16.00 -12.57 19.40
CA ASN A 401 -15.99 -11.17 18.97
C ASN A 401 -14.54 -10.70 18.82
N ILE A 402 -14.18 -10.21 17.64
CA ILE A 402 -12.81 -9.83 17.28
C ILE A 402 -12.37 -8.52 17.96
N GLU A 403 -13.28 -7.56 18.12
CA GLU A 403 -13.00 -6.30 18.80
C GLU A 403 -12.75 -6.50 20.30
N THR A 404 -13.61 -7.24 21.00
CA THR A 404 -13.50 -7.46 22.46
C THR A 404 -12.55 -8.59 22.84
N GLY A 405 -12.32 -9.57 21.94
CA GLY A 405 -11.56 -10.79 22.26
C GLY A 405 -12.37 -11.85 23.01
N THR A 406 -13.66 -11.63 23.25
CA THR A 406 -14.49 -12.49 24.10
C THR A 406 -15.21 -13.59 23.31
N GLU A 407 -15.32 -14.79 23.87
CA GLU A 407 -16.23 -15.82 23.38
C GLU A 407 -17.68 -15.31 23.51
N LEU A 408 -18.45 -15.39 22.42
CA LEU A 408 -19.88 -15.07 22.37
C LEU A 408 -20.73 -16.31 22.66
N ARG A 409 -20.39 -17.45 22.04
CA ARG A 409 -21.13 -18.72 22.12
C ARG A 409 -20.23 -19.92 21.86
N THR A 410 -20.50 -21.03 22.57
CA THR A 410 -20.08 -22.39 22.19
C THR A 410 -21.27 -23.12 21.56
N LEU A 411 -21.14 -23.63 20.35
CA LEU A 411 -22.10 -24.56 19.74
C LEU A 411 -21.67 -26.00 20.08
N ARG A 412 -22.61 -26.78 20.62
CA ARG A 412 -22.41 -28.19 21.00
C ARG A 412 -23.49 -29.04 20.33
N GLY A 413 -23.13 -30.22 19.84
CA GLY A 413 -24.08 -31.15 19.21
C GLY A 413 -23.53 -31.97 18.04
N HIS A 414 -22.29 -31.74 17.61
CA HIS A 414 -21.49 -32.76 16.93
C HIS A 414 -20.99 -33.79 17.95
N THR A 415 -20.83 -35.05 17.52
CA THR A 415 -20.31 -36.14 18.38
C THR A 415 -18.88 -36.56 18.02
N GLY A 416 -18.27 -35.88 17.06
CA GLY A 416 -16.89 -36.07 16.63
C GLY A 416 -16.25 -34.73 16.26
N ALA A 417 -14.94 -34.74 16.05
CA ALA A 417 -14.17 -33.55 15.71
C ALA A 417 -14.77 -32.80 14.52
N VAL A 418 -14.94 -31.48 14.67
CA VAL A 418 -15.29 -30.62 13.54
C VAL A 418 -14.04 -30.46 12.68
N ARG A 419 -14.16 -30.59 11.35
CA ARG A 419 -13.02 -30.48 10.42
C ARG A 419 -13.15 -29.34 9.43
N THR A 420 -14.37 -28.90 9.18
CA THR A 420 -14.66 -27.86 8.20
C THR A 420 -15.85 -27.04 8.67
N LEU A 421 -15.81 -25.76 8.33
CA LEU A 421 -16.75 -24.77 8.79
C LEU A 421 -16.84 -23.68 7.72
N GLN A 422 -18.06 -23.29 7.36
CA GLN A 422 -18.33 -22.14 6.51
C GLN A 422 -19.39 -21.24 7.15
N PHE A 423 -19.08 -19.95 7.19
CA PHE A 423 -19.92 -18.87 7.71
C PHE A 423 -20.57 -18.10 6.56
N ASP A 424 -21.85 -17.79 6.74
CA ASP A 424 -22.72 -16.96 5.91
C ASP A 424 -23.46 -15.94 6.81
N GLU A 425 -24.15 -14.94 6.25
CA GLU A 425 -24.72 -13.79 6.99
C GLU A 425 -25.57 -14.19 8.21
N SER A 426 -26.29 -15.32 8.12
CA SER A 426 -27.14 -15.86 9.20
C SER A 426 -26.89 -17.33 9.54
N LYS A 427 -26.29 -18.09 8.62
CA LYS A 427 -26.09 -19.53 8.73
C LYS A 427 -24.63 -19.87 8.94
N LEU A 428 -24.41 -20.96 9.63
CA LEU A 428 -23.10 -21.57 9.79
C LEU A 428 -23.23 -23.04 9.44
N ILE A 429 -22.39 -23.54 8.55
CA ILE A 429 -22.41 -24.93 8.11
C ILE A 429 -21.12 -25.58 8.58
N SER A 430 -21.21 -26.73 9.25
CA SER A 430 -20.04 -27.46 9.76
C SER A 430 -20.08 -28.93 9.37
N GLY A 431 -18.93 -29.47 8.98
CA GLY A 431 -18.73 -30.89 8.73
C GLY A 431 -17.83 -31.51 9.81
N SER A 432 -18.17 -32.73 10.22
CA SER A 432 -17.51 -33.44 11.32
C SER A 432 -17.17 -34.88 10.96
N PHE A 433 -16.22 -35.45 11.71
CA PHE A 433 -15.97 -36.90 11.74
C PHE A 433 -17.16 -37.73 12.26
N ASP A 434 -18.21 -37.11 12.82
CA ASP A 434 -19.48 -37.79 13.11
C ASP A 434 -20.33 -38.16 11.88
N LYS A 435 -19.78 -37.97 10.67
CA LYS A 435 -20.38 -38.31 9.36
C LYS A 435 -21.54 -37.39 8.97
N THR A 436 -21.80 -36.34 9.76
CA THR A 436 -22.88 -35.37 9.53
C THR A 436 -22.36 -34.01 9.08
N ILE A 437 -23.21 -33.29 8.36
CA ILE A 437 -23.11 -31.84 8.20
C ILE A 437 -24.22 -31.21 9.04
N LYS A 438 -23.89 -30.22 9.86
CA LYS A 438 -24.89 -29.47 10.64
C LYS A 438 -24.98 -28.04 10.13
N VAL A 439 -26.21 -27.54 10.04
CA VAL A 439 -26.52 -26.15 9.74
C VAL A 439 -27.01 -25.51 11.02
N TRP A 440 -26.36 -24.43 11.44
CA TRP A 440 -26.63 -23.71 12.67
C TRP A 440 -27.08 -22.28 12.35
N ASN A 441 -27.92 -21.72 13.22
CA ASN A 441 -28.05 -20.28 13.33
C ASN A 441 -26.95 -19.79 14.26
N TRP A 442 -25.93 -19.12 13.73
CA TRP A 442 -24.80 -18.65 14.55
C TRP A 442 -25.19 -17.53 15.52
N GLN A 443 -26.32 -16.85 15.30
CA GLN A 443 -26.83 -15.77 16.14
C GLN A 443 -27.58 -16.29 17.38
N THR A 444 -28.41 -17.32 17.24
CA THR A 444 -29.10 -17.95 18.38
C THR A 444 -28.28 -19.08 19.02
N GLY A 445 -27.42 -19.74 18.24
CA GLY A 445 -26.67 -20.93 18.62
C GLY A 445 -27.41 -22.25 18.37
N GLU A 446 -28.60 -22.20 17.77
CA GLU A 446 -29.44 -23.37 17.54
C GLU A 446 -28.99 -24.17 16.31
N CYS A 447 -29.04 -25.50 16.41
CA CYS A 447 -28.88 -26.40 15.26
C CYS A 447 -30.21 -26.42 14.47
N LEU A 448 -30.20 -25.83 13.27
CA LEU A 448 -31.36 -25.77 12.38
C LEU A 448 -31.60 -27.07 11.62
N SER A 449 -30.54 -27.79 11.27
CA SER A 449 -30.62 -29.04 10.52
C SER A 449 -29.38 -29.92 10.71
N THR A 450 -29.56 -31.24 10.67
CA THR A 450 -28.46 -32.22 10.60
C THR A 450 -28.67 -33.06 9.34
N LEU A 451 -27.74 -32.94 8.39
CA LEU A 451 -27.72 -33.66 7.12
C LEU A 451 -26.83 -34.92 7.25
N GLN A 452 -27.46 -36.09 7.17
CA GLN A 452 -26.78 -37.37 7.05
C GLN A 452 -26.32 -37.54 5.59
N CYS A 453 -25.05 -37.23 5.35
CA CYS A 453 -24.53 -37.01 4.00
C CYS A 453 -23.64 -38.16 3.50
N HIS A 454 -22.69 -38.59 4.31
CA HIS A 454 -21.60 -39.49 3.92
C HIS A 454 -21.59 -40.78 4.76
N THR A 455 -20.92 -41.82 4.25
CA THR A 455 -20.76 -43.06 5.03
C THR A 455 -19.60 -42.98 6.03
N GLU A 456 -18.68 -42.04 5.83
CA GLU A 456 -17.55 -41.75 6.72
C GLU A 456 -17.42 -40.24 7.01
N GLY A 457 -16.44 -39.87 7.82
CA GLY A 457 -16.27 -38.49 8.30
C GLY A 457 -16.19 -37.44 7.18
N VAL A 458 -16.77 -36.27 7.43
CA VAL A 458 -16.78 -35.14 6.49
C VAL A 458 -15.54 -34.29 6.72
N LEU A 459 -14.76 -34.07 5.65
CA LEU A 459 -13.47 -33.36 5.69
C LEU A 459 -13.60 -31.91 5.25
N SER A 460 -14.42 -31.65 4.22
CA SER A 460 -14.65 -30.31 3.69
C SER A 460 -16.10 -30.07 3.30
N VAL A 461 -16.51 -28.81 3.41
CA VAL A 461 -17.79 -28.29 2.95
C VAL A 461 -17.53 -26.99 2.20
N HIS A 462 -18.26 -26.78 1.10
CA HIS A 462 -18.38 -25.49 0.43
C HIS A 462 -19.82 -25.23 0.00
N PHE A 463 -20.34 -24.07 0.34
CA PHE A 463 -21.66 -23.56 0.02
C PHE A 463 -21.51 -22.36 -0.93
N ASP A 464 -22.21 -22.40 -2.05
CA ASP A 464 -22.24 -21.31 -3.04
C ASP A 464 -23.62 -21.28 -3.72
N GLY A 465 -24.26 -20.12 -3.73
CA GLY A 465 -25.66 -19.96 -4.17
C GLY A 465 -26.61 -20.95 -3.48
N PRO A 466 -27.38 -21.77 -4.22
CA PRO A 466 -28.24 -22.82 -3.68
C PRO A 466 -27.53 -24.18 -3.49
N LEU A 467 -26.24 -24.29 -3.83
CA LEU A 467 -25.51 -25.55 -3.85
C LEU A 467 -24.58 -25.71 -2.64
N LEU A 468 -24.56 -26.91 -2.09
CA LEU A 468 -23.63 -27.34 -1.05
C LEU A 468 -22.86 -28.57 -1.53
N ALA A 469 -21.54 -28.49 -1.51
CA ALA A 469 -20.64 -29.59 -1.83
C ALA A 469 -19.90 -30.04 -0.57
N SER A 470 -19.73 -31.34 -0.39
CA SER A 470 -18.98 -31.92 0.72
C SER A 470 -18.01 -33.01 0.26
N GLY A 471 -16.79 -32.96 0.78
CA GLY A 471 -15.76 -33.99 0.60
C GLY A 471 -15.62 -34.85 1.85
N SER A 472 -15.38 -36.15 1.68
CA SER A 472 -15.34 -37.13 2.77
C SER A 472 -14.19 -38.12 2.64
N ILE A 473 -13.89 -38.75 3.78
CA ILE A 473 -13.12 -39.99 3.92
C ILE A 473 -13.68 -41.12 3.03
N ASP A 474 -14.98 -41.10 2.70
CA ASP A 474 -15.63 -42.10 1.84
C ASP A 474 -15.25 -42.03 0.34
N LYS A 475 -14.29 -41.15 -0.01
CA LYS A 475 -13.70 -40.99 -1.35
C LYS A 475 -14.66 -40.40 -2.38
N THR A 476 -15.81 -39.88 -1.94
CA THR A 476 -16.79 -39.21 -2.78
C THR A 476 -16.91 -37.72 -2.47
N VAL A 477 -17.33 -36.95 -3.47
CA VAL A 477 -17.86 -35.60 -3.27
C VAL A 477 -19.37 -35.67 -3.41
N LYS A 478 -20.11 -35.16 -2.43
CA LYS A 478 -21.57 -35.11 -2.48
C LYS A 478 -22.04 -33.68 -2.72
N ILE A 479 -22.97 -33.52 -3.66
CA ILE A 479 -23.61 -32.25 -3.97
C ILE A 479 -25.06 -32.30 -3.50
N PHE A 480 -25.49 -31.26 -2.82
CA PHE A 480 -26.87 -30.99 -2.41
C PHE A 480 -27.32 -29.69 -3.06
N ASN A 481 -28.55 -29.68 -3.59
CA ASN A 481 -29.23 -28.47 -4.00
C ASN A 481 -30.33 -28.17 -2.98
N PHE A 482 -30.30 -26.99 -2.36
CA PHE A 482 -31.30 -26.62 -1.33
C PHE A 482 -32.68 -26.29 -1.90
N ASP A 483 -32.76 -25.83 -3.14
CA ASP A 483 -34.02 -25.46 -3.80
C ASP A 483 -34.78 -26.70 -4.29
N THR A 484 -34.09 -27.58 -5.04
CA THR A 484 -34.69 -28.81 -5.56
C THR A 484 -34.71 -29.95 -4.53
N LYS A 485 -33.90 -29.86 -3.47
CA LYS A 485 -33.64 -30.90 -2.47
C LYS A 485 -33.02 -32.18 -3.04
N GLU A 486 -32.53 -32.11 -4.27
CA GLU A 486 -31.82 -33.21 -4.92
C GLU A 486 -30.40 -33.38 -4.35
N THR A 487 -29.93 -34.62 -4.34
CA THR A 487 -28.57 -34.95 -3.89
C THR A 487 -27.95 -35.97 -4.84
N PHE A 488 -26.68 -35.79 -5.17
CA PHE A 488 -25.92 -36.74 -5.99
C PHE A 488 -24.46 -36.80 -5.56
N HIS A 489 -23.76 -37.86 -5.99
CA HIS A 489 -22.39 -38.13 -5.59
C HIS A 489 -21.50 -38.19 -6.84
N LEU A 490 -20.39 -37.46 -6.81
CA LEU A 490 -19.31 -37.52 -7.78
C LEU A 490 -18.30 -38.57 -7.29
N ARG A 491 -18.00 -39.55 -8.14
CA ARG A 491 -17.12 -40.70 -7.83
C ARG A 491 -15.95 -40.73 -8.80
N GLY A 492 -14.75 -40.99 -8.28
CA GLY A 492 -13.54 -41.13 -9.11
C GLY A 492 -12.22 -40.73 -8.43
N HIS A 493 -12.26 -40.19 -7.22
CA HIS A 493 -11.08 -40.17 -6.35
C HIS A 493 -10.79 -41.57 -5.81
N LYS A 494 -9.51 -41.85 -5.59
CA LYS A 494 -9.02 -43.14 -5.07
C LYS A 494 -8.81 -43.12 -3.56
N ASP A 495 -8.78 -41.93 -2.95
CA ASP A 495 -8.65 -41.78 -1.50
C ASP A 495 -9.44 -40.58 -0.94
N TRP A 496 -9.20 -40.23 0.32
CA TRP A 496 -9.93 -39.20 1.07
C TRP A 496 -10.00 -37.88 0.30
N VAL A 497 -11.15 -37.19 0.33
CA VAL A 497 -11.32 -35.89 -0.32
C VAL A 497 -11.23 -34.78 0.71
N ASN A 498 -10.03 -34.22 0.87
CA ASN A 498 -9.71 -33.23 1.90
C ASN A 498 -10.44 -31.91 1.71
N HIS A 499 -10.51 -31.41 0.47
CA HIS A 499 -11.04 -30.07 0.20
C HIS A 499 -11.88 -30.01 -1.08
N VAL A 500 -12.95 -29.22 -1.03
CA VAL A 500 -13.87 -28.99 -2.15
C VAL A 500 -14.17 -27.50 -2.29
N ARG A 501 -14.28 -27.02 -3.54
CA ARG A 501 -14.76 -25.69 -3.90
C ARG A 501 -15.75 -25.80 -5.05
N ILE A 502 -16.85 -25.05 -4.96
CA ILE A 502 -17.82 -24.87 -6.04
C ILE A 502 -17.47 -23.54 -6.73
N ASP A 503 -17.63 -23.50 -8.05
CA ASP A 503 -17.92 -22.27 -8.77
C ASP A 503 -19.33 -22.39 -9.37
N TYR A 504 -20.28 -21.67 -8.77
CA TYR A 504 -21.68 -21.71 -9.19
C TYR A 504 -21.89 -21.10 -10.59
N GLU A 505 -21.13 -20.07 -10.97
CA GLU A 505 -21.31 -19.38 -12.26
C GLU A 505 -20.96 -20.31 -13.42
N SER A 506 -19.78 -20.95 -13.38
CA SER A 506 -19.39 -21.94 -14.39
C SER A 506 -20.03 -23.31 -14.19
N ARG A 507 -20.83 -23.52 -13.12
CA ARG A 507 -21.43 -24.81 -12.74
C ARG A 507 -20.39 -25.94 -12.61
N THR A 508 -19.26 -25.66 -11.98
CA THR A 508 -18.19 -26.65 -11.76
C THR A 508 -17.86 -26.86 -10.29
N VAL A 509 -17.20 -27.98 -10.01
CA VAL A 509 -16.64 -28.31 -8.69
C VAL A 509 -15.20 -28.72 -8.83
N PHE A 510 -14.36 -28.22 -7.95
CA PHE A 510 -12.96 -28.62 -7.79
C PHE A 510 -12.80 -29.41 -6.49
N SER A 511 -12.08 -30.53 -6.52
CA SER A 511 -11.81 -31.35 -5.34
C SER A 511 -10.35 -31.78 -5.25
N ALA A 512 -9.80 -31.71 -4.05
CA ALA A 512 -8.44 -32.11 -3.70
C ALA A 512 -8.45 -33.34 -2.79
N SER A 513 -7.51 -34.27 -3.00
CA SER A 513 -7.51 -35.58 -2.35
C SER A 513 -6.13 -36.03 -1.89
N ASP A 514 -6.13 -36.98 -0.95
CA ASP A 514 -4.96 -37.78 -0.57
C ASP A 514 -4.42 -38.65 -1.72
N ASP A 515 -5.19 -38.87 -2.80
CA ASP A 515 -4.75 -39.60 -4.00
C ASP A 515 -3.72 -38.86 -4.88
N LEU A 516 -3.12 -37.78 -4.37
CA LEU A 516 -2.17 -36.88 -5.01
C LEU A 516 -2.76 -36.05 -6.18
N THR A 517 -4.06 -36.17 -6.46
CA THR A 517 -4.72 -35.47 -7.57
C THR A 517 -5.69 -34.40 -7.12
N VAL A 518 -5.87 -33.40 -7.98
CA VAL A 518 -7.02 -32.51 -7.96
C VAL A 518 -7.91 -32.84 -9.16
N LYS A 519 -9.23 -32.80 -8.99
CA LYS A 519 -10.20 -33.07 -10.06
C LYS A 519 -11.13 -31.89 -10.27
N LEU A 520 -11.44 -31.64 -11.53
CA LEU A 520 -12.48 -30.72 -11.99
C LEU A 520 -13.67 -31.55 -12.46
N TRP A 521 -14.86 -31.22 -11.95
CA TRP A 521 -16.12 -31.88 -12.24
C TRP A 521 -17.11 -30.89 -12.84
N ASP A 522 -17.90 -31.34 -13.80
CA ASP A 522 -19.05 -30.62 -14.32
C ASP A 522 -20.32 -31.07 -13.59
N LEU A 523 -21.10 -30.11 -13.07
CA LEU A 523 -22.33 -30.40 -12.33
C LEU A 523 -23.48 -30.87 -13.24
N ASP A 524 -23.49 -30.44 -14.51
CA ASP A 524 -24.56 -30.79 -15.46
C ASP A 524 -24.42 -32.26 -15.92
N SER A 525 -23.24 -32.65 -16.43
CA SER A 525 -22.95 -34.04 -16.84
C SER A 525 -22.61 -35.00 -15.70
N LYS A 526 -22.25 -34.46 -14.52
CA LYS A 526 -21.82 -35.21 -13.32
C LYS A 526 -20.56 -36.05 -13.55
N GLN A 527 -19.74 -35.66 -14.52
CA GLN A 527 -18.48 -36.34 -14.88
C GLN A 527 -17.23 -35.57 -14.44
N CYS A 528 -16.12 -36.29 -14.31
CA CYS A 528 -14.80 -35.71 -14.16
C CYS A 528 -14.34 -35.15 -15.51
N VAL A 529 -14.12 -33.84 -15.59
CA VAL A 529 -13.67 -33.12 -16.80
C VAL A 529 -12.15 -33.20 -16.94
N LYS A 530 -11.41 -32.89 -15.87
CA LYS A 530 -9.93 -32.94 -15.84
C LYS A 530 -9.41 -33.50 -14.51
N THR A 531 -8.26 -34.14 -14.55
CA THR A 531 -7.49 -34.55 -13.36
C THR A 531 -6.09 -33.96 -13.44
N PHE A 532 -5.75 -33.10 -12.49
CA PHE A 532 -4.45 -32.46 -12.35
C PHE A 532 -3.52 -33.38 -11.56
N HIS A 533 -2.36 -33.68 -12.14
CA HIS A 533 -1.32 -34.54 -11.55
C HIS A 533 -0.04 -33.74 -11.41
N GLY A 534 0.70 -33.94 -10.31
CA GLY A 534 2.05 -33.38 -10.15
C GLY A 534 2.50 -33.17 -8.71
N HIS A 535 1.57 -33.06 -7.76
CA HIS A 535 1.90 -33.15 -6.33
C HIS A 535 2.53 -34.51 -6.00
N VAL A 536 3.47 -34.51 -5.06
CA VAL A 536 4.20 -35.70 -4.60
C VAL A 536 3.65 -36.22 -3.26
N GLY A 537 2.84 -35.39 -2.59
CA GLY A 537 2.16 -35.68 -1.32
C GLY A 537 0.69 -35.28 -1.39
N GLN A 538 -0.07 -35.62 -0.34
CA GLN A 538 -1.50 -35.41 -0.24
C GLN A 538 -1.89 -33.94 -0.44
N VAL A 539 -2.93 -33.66 -1.21
CA VAL A 539 -3.40 -32.28 -1.44
C VAL A 539 -4.42 -31.92 -0.37
N GLN A 540 -4.07 -31.00 0.53
CA GLN A 540 -4.90 -30.65 1.70
C GLN A 540 -5.89 -29.54 1.43
N GLN A 541 -5.50 -28.50 0.67
CA GLN A 541 -6.39 -27.36 0.43
C GLN A 541 -6.24 -26.75 -0.97
N LEU A 542 -7.32 -26.11 -1.44
CA LEU A 542 -7.50 -25.61 -2.80
C LEU A 542 -8.17 -24.24 -2.78
N LEU A 543 -7.64 -23.32 -3.58
CA LEU A 543 -8.10 -21.94 -3.73
C LEU A 543 -8.28 -21.62 -5.23
N LEU A 544 -9.44 -21.10 -5.61
CA LEU A 544 -9.70 -20.60 -6.95
C LEU A 544 -9.29 -19.11 -7.02
N MET A 545 -8.56 -18.72 -8.05
CA MET A 545 -8.15 -17.33 -8.21
C MET A 545 -9.26 -16.53 -8.94
N PRO A 546 -9.47 -15.25 -8.60
CA PRO A 546 -10.42 -14.39 -9.31
C PRO A 546 -10.12 -14.29 -10.82
N PRO A 547 -11.11 -14.04 -11.68
CA PRO A 547 -10.92 -13.98 -13.14
C PRO A 547 -9.94 -12.88 -13.60
N ASP A 548 -9.77 -11.82 -12.80
CA ASP A 548 -8.80 -10.74 -13.02
C ASP A 548 -7.34 -11.11 -12.67
N PHE A 549 -7.09 -12.32 -12.18
CA PHE A 549 -5.75 -12.75 -11.79
C PHE A 549 -4.92 -13.20 -12.99
N GLU A 550 -3.80 -12.51 -13.23
CA GLU A 550 -2.77 -12.90 -14.19
C GLU A 550 -1.44 -13.08 -13.44
N PRO A 551 -0.78 -14.26 -13.55
CA PRO A 551 0.55 -14.48 -12.99
C PRO A 551 1.64 -13.84 -13.84
N ASP A 552 2.80 -13.54 -13.23
CA ASP A 552 3.95 -13.04 -13.99
C ASP A 552 4.48 -14.14 -14.93
N GLU A 553 4.69 -13.82 -16.21
CA GLU A 553 5.19 -14.75 -17.24
C GLU A 553 6.40 -15.54 -16.72
N VAL A 554 6.29 -16.87 -16.74
CA VAL A 554 7.42 -17.75 -16.45
C VAL A 554 8.29 -17.80 -17.70
N PRO A 555 9.60 -17.50 -17.63
CA PRO A 555 10.50 -17.77 -18.74
C PRO A 555 10.47 -19.27 -19.03
N SER A 556 9.91 -19.65 -20.18
CA SER A 556 9.80 -21.05 -20.59
C SER A 556 11.19 -21.65 -20.71
N SER A 557 11.46 -22.74 -19.98
CA SER A 557 12.74 -23.45 -19.97
C SER A 557 13.00 -24.29 -21.23
N ASP A 558 12.19 -24.13 -22.27
CA ASP A 558 12.35 -24.82 -23.55
C ASP A 558 13.20 -23.95 -24.49
N SER A 559 14.52 -24.02 -24.28
CA SER A 559 15.50 -23.38 -25.15
C SER A 559 15.73 -24.21 -26.41
N SER A 560 15.06 -23.83 -27.50
CA SER A 560 15.57 -24.04 -28.86
C SER A 560 15.61 -22.69 -29.56
N ASN A 561 16.81 -22.27 -29.98
CA ASN A 561 17.12 -21.00 -30.63
C ASN A 561 15.99 -20.43 -31.52
N ASP A 562 15.61 -19.18 -31.30
CA ASP A 562 15.65 -18.21 -32.39
C ASP A 562 15.83 -16.77 -31.88
N THR A 563 16.85 -16.10 -32.40
CA THR A 563 17.15 -14.69 -32.12
C THR A 563 16.30 -13.80 -33.03
N ALA A 564 15.13 -13.35 -32.55
CA ALA A 564 14.29 -12.40 -33.29
C ALA A 564 13.67 -11.28 -32.41
N SER A 565 14.20 -10.07 -32.59
CA SER A 565 13.51 -8.77 -32.46
C SER A 565 12.56 -8.49 -31.28
N VAL A 566 13.09 -7.75 -30.29
CA VAL A 566 12.30 -6.91 -29.38
C VAL A 566 11.49 -5.88 -30.17
N HIS A 567 10.17 -6.02 -30.26
CA HIS A 567 9.26 -4.93 -30.67
C HIS A 567 8.00 -4.89 -29.79
N SER A 568 7.64 -3.67 -29.39
CA SER A 568 6.55 -3.37 -28.47
C SER A 568 5.19 -3.91 -28.94
N ARG A 569 4.59 -4.84 -28.19
CA ARG A 569 3.15 -5.13 -28.28
C ARG A 569 2.39 -4.30 -27.25
N ARG A 570 1.95 -3.14 -27.73
CA ARG A 570 1.01 -2.24 -27.06
C ARG A 570 -0.37 -2.92 -27.00
N SER A 571 -0.91 -3.08 -25.79
CA SER A 571 -2.34 -3.32 -25.47
C SER A 571 -3.21 -3.88 -26.62
N VAL A 572 -3.33 -5.21 -26.68
CA VAL A 572 -4.36 -5.88 -27.47
C VAL A 572 -5.33 -6.52 -26.48
N THR A 573 -6.61 -6.15 -26.57
CA THR A 573 -7.71 -6.85 -25.88
C THR A 573 -7.72 -8.31 -26.31
N PRO A 574 -7.87 -9.29 -25.38
CA PRO A 574 -7.89 -10.68 -25.78
C PRO A 574 -9.07 -10.96 -26.70
N VAL A 575 -8.77 -11.25 -27.96
CA VAL A 575 -9.68 -11.97 -28.86
C VAL A 575 -9.66 -13.43 -28.40
N PRO A 576 -10.79 -14.14 -28.29
CA PRO A 576 -10.76 -15.55 -27.91
C PRO A 576 -9.97 -16.34 -28.97
N GLU A 577 -8.87 -16.98 -28.54
CA GLU A 577 -8.19 -17.98 -29.34
C GLU A 577 -9.07 -19.24 -29.43
N GLU A 578 -8.86 -20.07 -30.45
CA GLU A 578 -9.86 -21.06 -30.86
C GLU A 578 -10.08 -22.20 -29.83
N ASP A 579 -11.29 -22.21 -29.27
CA ASP A 579 -11.97 -23.32 -28.58
C ASP A 579 -11.42 -23.85 -27.24
N ASP A 580 -11.04 -22.93 -26.33
CA ASP A 580 -10.84 -23.23 -24.89
C ASP A 580 -12.03 -24.01 -24.27
N ARG A 581 -13.26 -23.76 -24.76
CA ARG A 581 -14.51 -24.41 -24.33
C ARG A 581 -14.48 -25.92 -24.54
N SER A 582 -14.00 -26.40 -25.69
CA SER A 582 -13.86 -27.84 -25.97
C SER A 582 -13.07 -28.59 -24.90
N THR A 583 -12.06 -27.94 -24.29
CA THR A 583 -11.22 -28.56 -23.25
C THR A 583 -12.00 -28.88 -21.97
N PHE A 584 -13.14 -28.22 -21.75
CA PHE A 584 -14.03 -28.48 -20.60
C PHE A 584 -15.22 -29.40 -20.96
N GLY A 585 -15.28 -29.88 -22.20
CA GLY A 585 -16.26 -30.86 -22.67
C GLY A 585 -17.48 -30.27 -23.37
N SER A 586 -18.29 -31.16 -23.95
CA SER A 586 -19.41 -30.79 -24.83
C SER A 586 -20.49 -29.92 -24.17
N GLY A 587 -20.66 -29.98 -22.85
CA GLY A 587 -21.58 -29.10 -22.12
C GLY A 587 -21.23 -27.61 -22.25
N PHE A 588 -19.95 -27.28 -22.28
CA PHE A 588 -19.47 -25.90 -22.53
C PHE A 588 -19.51 -25.53 -24.01
N VAL A 589 -19.37 -26.48 -24.93
CA VAL A 589 -19.51 -26.20 -26.37
C VAL A 589 -20.98 -25.95 -26.74
N ALA A 590 -21.92 -26.67 -26.10
CA ALA A 590 -23.35 -26.55 -26.36
C ALA A 590 -23.98 -25.27 -25.76
N ASP A 591 -23.51 -24.82 -24.59
CA ASP A 591 -23.98 -23.59 -23.95
C ASP A 591 -22.92 -22.48 -24.01
N SER A 592 -23.02 -21.65 -25.04
CA SER A 592 -22.14 -20.49 -25.25
C SER A 592 -22.37 -19.35 -24.24
N SER A 593 -23.42 -19.40 -23.44
CA SER A 593 -23.73 -18.41 -22.39
C SER A 593 -23.13 -18.78 -21.03
N ARG A 594 -22.86 -20.07 -20.78
CA ARG A 594 -22.19 -20.57 -19.56
C ARG A 594 -20.76 -20.02 -19.47
N PRO A 595 -20.35 -19.30 -18.41
CA PRO A 595 -18.97 -18.85 -18.28
C PRO A 595 -18.00 -20.04 -18.07
N LEU A 596 -16.74 -19.83 -18.45
CA LEU A 596 -15.67 -20.82 -18.21
C LEU A 596 -15.31 -20.86 -16.72
N PRO A 597 -14.83 -22.01 -16.20
CA PRO A 597 -14.34 -22.09 -14.83
C PRO A 597 -13.07 -21.22 -14.63
N PRO A 598 -12.69 -20.89 -13.38
CA PRO A 598 -11.62 -19.94 -13.11
C PRO A 598 -10.30 -20.44 -13.71
N ARG A 599 -9.63 -19.58 -14.48
CA ARG A 599 -8.43 -19.95 -15.26
C ARG A 599 -7.28 -20.44 -14.38
N TYR A 600 -7.15 -19.89 -13.17
CA TYR A 600 -6.04 -20.19 -12.27
C TYR A 600 -6.51 -20.71 -10.92
N MET A 601 -5.75 -21.66 -10.38
CA MET A 601 -6.03 -22.33 -9.13
C MET A 601 -4.73 -22.53 -8.35
N LEU A 602 -4.77 -22.31 -7.04
CA LEU A 602 -3.69 -22.62 -6.11
C LEU A 602 -4.04 -23.84 -5.26
N THR A 603 -3.07 -24.72 -5.04
CA THR A 603 -3.23 -25.93 -4.22
C THR A 603 -2.08 -26.08 -3.24
N GLY A 604 -2.38 -26.45 -1.99
CA GLY A 604 -1.40 -26.70 -0.94
C GLY A 604 -1.30 -28.19 -0.64
N GLY A 605 -0.08 -28.73 -0.63
CA GLY A 605 0.19 -30.16 -0.40
C GLY A 605 1.03 -30.44 0.84
N LEU A 606 0.95 -31.69 1.32
CA LEU A 606 1.90 -32.27 2.29
C LEU A 606 3.28 -32.56 1.67
N ASP A 607 3.50 -32.24 0.39
CA ASP A 607 4.83 -32.18 -0.24
C ASP A 607 5.56 -30.85 0.01
N ASN A 608 5.08 -30.05 0.97
CA ASN A 608 5.59 -28.74 1.36
C ASN A 608 5.48 -27.67 0.25
N THR A 609 4.80 -27.97 -0.86
CA THR A 609 4.65 -27.05 -2.01
C THR A 609 3.26 -26.44 -2.08
N VAL A 610 3.22 -25.17 -2.49
CA VAL A 610 2.01 -24.58 -3.06
C VAL A 610 2.17 -24.52 -4.57
N ARG A 611 1.19 -25.01 -5.32
CA ARG A 611 1.26 -25.04 -6.80
C ARG A 611 0.20 -24.18 -7.43
N LEU A 612 0.61 -23.41 -8.44
CA LEU A 612 -0.25 -22.64 -9.32
C LEU A 612 -0.51 -23.45 -10.59
N TRP A 613 -1.78 -23.69 -10.87
CA TRP A 613 -2.27 -24.43 -12.03
C TRP A 613 -3.02 -23.52 -12.98
N ASP A 614 -2.89 -23.79 -14.27
CA ASP A 614 -3.81 -23.31 -15.29
C ASP A 614 -4.86 -24.41 -15.55
N THR A 615 -6.14 -24.07 -15.37
CA THR A 615 -7.26 -25.00 -15.49
C THR A 615 -7.62 -25.31 -16.95
N VAL A 616 -7.23 -24.44 -17.89
CA VAL A 616 -7.40 -24.64 -19.33
C VAL A 616 -6.37 -25.64 -19.85
N THR A 617 -5.08 -25.39 -19.64
CA THR A 617 -4.03 -26.31 -20.12
C THR A 617 -3.82 -27.54 -19.25
N GLY A 618 -4.27 -27.53 -17.99
CA GLY A 618 -4.02 -28.61 -17.02
C GLY A 618 -2.61 -28.60 -16.43
N LYS A 619 -1.76 -27.63 -16.79
CA LYS A 619 -0.34 -27.59 -16.42
C LYS A 619 -0.11 -26.89 -15.08
N CYS A 620 0.87 -27.40 -14.32
CA CYS A 620 1.43 -26.71 -13.16
C CYS A 620 2.35 -25.59 -13.66
N MET A 621 1.90 -24.34 -13.58
CA MET A 621 2.63 -23.15 -14.02
C MET A 621 3.79 -22.79 -13.10
N ARG A 622 3.63 -22.99 -11.78
CA ARG A 622 4.67 -22.70 -10.78
C ARG A 622 4.50 -23.56 -9.54
N SER A 623 5.63 -23.96 -8.95
CA SER A 623 5.70 -24.56 -7.62
C SER A 623 6.42 -23.58 -6.70
N MET A 624 5.78 -23.21 -5.59
CA MET A 624 6.29 -22.28 -4.57
C MET A 624 6.86 -23.10 -3.41
N PHE A 625 8.11 -22.83 -3.06
CA PHE A 625 8.88 -23.54 -2.04
C PHE A 625 9.25 -22.58 -0.91
N GLY A 626 9.25 -23.06 0.34
CA GLY A 626 9.67 -22.23 1.49
C GLY A 626 9.09 -22.64 2.84
N HIS A 627 8.10 -23.53 2.89
CA HIS A 627 7.79 -24.30 4.11
C HIS A 627 8.75 -25.48 4.26
N VAL A 628 9.02 -25.86 5.51
CA VAL A 628 9.89 -26.99 5.84
C VAL A 628 9.10 -28.30 5.90
N GLU A 629 7.80 -28.20 6.22
CA GLU A 629 6.88 -29.33 6.37
C GLU A 629 5.54 -29.07 5.67
N GLY A 630 4.65 -30.06 5.73
CA GLY A 630 3.43 -30.11 4.92
C GLY A 630 2.44 -28.97 5.19
N ILE A 631 1.80 -28.49 4.13
CA ILE A 631 0.87 -27.36 4.18
C ILE A 631 -0.54 -27.89 4.47
N TRP A 632 -1.14 -27.41 5.55
CA TRP A 632 -2.51 -27.78 5.97
C TRP A 632 -3.53 -26.71 5.57
N GLY A 633 -3.16 -25.43 5.70
CA GLY A 633 -4.02 -24.29 5.42
C GLY A 633 -3.54 -23.47 4.22
N LEU A 634 -4.46 -23.08 3.33
CA LEU A 634 -4.24 -22.20 2.18
C LEU A 634 -5.46 -21.29 1.95
N VAL A 635 -5.23 -19.98 2.02
CA VAL A 635 -6.19 -18.93 1.64
C VAL A 635 -5.47 -17.82 0.87
N GLY A 636 -6.18 -16.98 0.12
CA GLY A 636 -5.55 -15.92 -0.65
C GLY A 636 -6.52 -15.03 -1.39
N ASP A 637 -5.99 -13.91 -1.88
CA ASP A 637 -6.65 -12.96 -2.77
C ASP A 637 -5.72 -12.62 -3.96
N THR A 638 -6.08 -11.60 -4.75
CA THR A 638 -5.31 -11.15 -5.92
C THR A 638 -3.92 -10.60 -5.59
N LEU A 639 -3.68 -10.21 -4.33
CA LEU A 639 -2.49 -9.50 -3.86
C LEU A 639 -1.57 -10.36 -2.99
N ARG A 640 -2.13 -11.27 -2.18
CA ARG A 640 -1.38 -12.14 -1.26
C ARG A 640 -2.06 -13.49 -1.04
N VAL A 641 -1.23 -14.50 -0.81
CA VAL A 641 -1.64 -15.85 -0.39
C VAL A 641 -1.07 -16.09 1.01
N VAL A 642 -1.84 -16.72 1.88
CA VAL A 642 -1.43 -17.07 3.24
C VAL A 642 -1.52 -18.58 3.41
N THR A 643 -0.45 -19.19 3.89
CA THR A 643 -0.38 -20.62 4.18
C THR A 643 -0.08 -20.88 5.64
N GLY A 644 -0.70 -21.92 6.20
CA GLY A 644 -0.35 -22.52 7.48
C GLY A 644 0.16 -23.94 7.25
N ALA A 645 1.25 -24.29 7.93
CA ALA A 645 1.89 -25.60 7.76
C ALA A 645 2.28 -26.23 9.09
N ASN A 646 2.75 -27.47 8.98
CA ASN A 646 3.13 -28.30 10.13
C ASN A 646 4.36 -27.75 10.88
N ASP A 647 5.18 -26.92 10.22
CA ASP A 647 6.36 -26.23 10.77
C ASP A 647 6.03 -25.07 11.76
N ALA A 648 4.80 -25.05 12.31
CA ALA A 648 4.24 -24.03 13.19
C ALA A 648 4.27 -22.59 12.63
N MET A 649 4.51 -22.42 11.32
CA MET A 649 4.64 -21.12 10.68
C MET A 649 3.42 -20.77 9.83
N THR A 650 3.10 -19.48 9.81
CA THR A 650 2.20 -18.89 8.82
C THR A 650 3.01 -18.07 7.83
N LYS A 651 2.96 -18.37 6.53
CA LYS A 651 3.72 -17.63 5.49
C LYS A 651 2.80 -16.82 4.60
N VAL A 652 3.27 -15.63 4.22
CA VAL A 652 2.57 -14.73 3.28
C VAL A 652 3.39 -14.68 2.00
N TRP A 653 2.72 -14.94 0.87
CA TRP A 653 3.31 -15.06 -0.46
C TRP A 653 2.67 -14.06 -1.41
N GLU A 654 3.44 -13.59 -2.39
CA GLU A 654 2.91 -12.84 -3.51
C GLU A 654 2.47 -13.81 -4.63
N PRO A 655 1.18 -13.92 -4.99
CA PRO A 655 0.68 -14.96 -5.89
C PRO A 655 1.19 -14.85 -7.32
N ARG A 656 1.49 -13.63 -7.82
CA ARG A 656 1.95 -13.42 -9.20
C ARG A 656 3.41 -13.81 -9.41
N SER A 657 4.29 -13.42 -8.48
CA SER A 657 5.71 -13.75 -8.53
C SER A 657 6.06 -15.08 -7.85
N GLY A 658 5.18 -15.59 -7.00
CA GLY A 658 5.35 -16.83 -6.23
C GLY A 658 6.39 -16.74 -5.10
N LYS A 659 6.81 -15.51 -4.75
CA LYS A 659 7.80 -15.26 -3.71
C LYS A 659 7.14 -15.24 -2.33
N CYS A 660 7.76 -15.89 -1.35
CA CYS A 660 7.45 -15.67 0.05
C CYS A 660 7.87 -14.22 0.40
N GLU A 661 6.95 -13.42 0.94
CA GLU A 661 7.23 -12.06 1.41
C GLU A 661 7.61 -12.04 2.90
N ARG A 662 6.91 -12.84 3.73
CA ARG A 662 7.09 -12.90 5.19
C ARG A 662 6.77 -14.28 5.76
N SER A 663 7.51 -14.68 6.81
CA SER A 663 7.20 -15.84 7.65
C SER A 663 6.87 -15.40 9.09
N PHE A 664 5.69 -15.75 9.59
CA PHE A 664 5.21 -15.43 10.94
C PHE A 664 5.29 -16.65 11.85
N THR A 665 5.99 -16.48 12.98
CA THR A 665 5.99 -17.41 14.12
C THR A 665 4.98 -16.96 15.18
N GLY A 666 4.56 -17.89 16.04
CA GLY A 666 3.74 -17.56 17.22
C GLY A 666 3.06 -18.76 17.88
N HIS A 667 2.71 -19.78 17.09
CA HIS A 667 2.15 -21.03 17.59
C HIS A 667 3.21 -21.96 18.17
N ALA A 668 2.78 -22.85 19.08
CA ALA A 668 3.61 -23.89 19.67
C ALA A 668 3.51 -25.23 18.92
N GLY A 669 2.47 -25.41 18.11
CA GLY A 669 2.23 -26.60 17.28
C GLY A 669 1.90 -26.27 15.82
N PRO A 670 1.60 -27.31 15.00
CA PRO A 670 1.19 -27.19 13.61
C PRO A 670 0.07 -26.16 13.37
N VAL A 671 0.24 -25.31 12.36
CA VAL A 671 -0.85 -24.40 11.90
C VAL A 671 -1.74 -25.17 10.95
N THR A 672 -2.90 -25.61 11.46
CA THR A 672 -3.85 -26.48 10.78
C THR A 672 -4.76 -25.73 9.81
N CYS A 673 -5.05 -24.45 10.10
CA CYS A 673 -6.00 -23.64 9.34
C CYS A 673 -5.64 -22.16 9.38
N VAL A 674 -6.01 -21.45 8.32
CA VAL A 674 -5.75 -20.02 8.13
C VAL A 674 -6.97 -19.32 7.53
N GLY A 675 -7.09 -18.02 7.77
CA GLY A 675 -8.14 -17.16 7.21
C GLY A 675 -7.61 -15.79 6.87
N LEU A 676 -8.21 -15.14 5.87
CA LEU A 676 -7.73 -13.88 5.30
C LEU A 676 -8.85 -12.87 5.09
N SER A 677 -8.52 -11.59 5.30
CA SER A 677 -9.30 -10.40 4.98
C SER A 677 -8.33 -9.30 4.53
N ASP A 678 -8.85 -8.21 3.96
CA ASP A 678 -8.07 -7.05 3.49
C ASP A 678 -7.10 -6.47 4.53
N SER A 679 -7.48 -6.49 5.81
CA SER A 679 -6.74 -5.87 6.91
C SER A 679 -6.30 -6.84 8.01
N ARG A 680 -6.67 -8.13 7.91
CA ARG A 680 -6.46 -9.13 8.96
C ARG A 680 -6.13 -10.50 8.36
N MET A 681 -5.35 -11.30 9.10
CA MET A 681 -5.31 -12.77 8.91
C MET A 681 -5.46 -13.45 10.27
N ALA A 682 -5.98 -14.67 10.26
CA ALA A 682 -6.03 -15.54 11.42
C ALA A 682 -5.32 -16.87 11.11
N SER A 683 -4.69 -17.45 12.12
CA SER A 683 -4.13 -18.80 12.11
C SER A 683 -4.66 -19.57 13.32
N GLY A 684 -5.12 -20.80 13.10
CA GLY A 684 -5.50 -21.75 14.14
C GLY A 684 -4.53 -22.91 14.13
N SER A 685 -4.23 -23.44 15.31
CA SER A 685 -3.20 -24.45 15.53
C SER A 685 -3.70 -25.62 16.36
N GLU A 686 -2.96 -26.72 16.27
CA GLU A 686 -3.14 -27.89 17.12
C GLU A 686 -2.90 -27.59 18.61
N ASP A 687 -2.21 -26.49 18.95
CA ASP A 687 -2.05 -26.00 20.33
C ASP A 687 -3.36 -25.48 20.98
N GLY A 688 -4.45 -25.38 20.22
CA GLY A 688 -5.76 -24.91 20.71
C GLY A 688 -5.93 -23.38 20.73
N ASP A 689 -4.87 -22.62 20.43
CA ASP A 689 -4.92 -21.17 20.28
C ASP A 689 -5.31 -20.77 18.86
N VAL A 690 -5.93 -19.59 18.74
CA VAL A 690 -6.07 -18.88 17.47
C VAL A 690 -5.40 -17.52 17.57
N LEU A 691 -4.47 -17.23 16.66
CA LEU A 691 -3.81 -15.94 16.54
C LEU A 691 -4.46 -15.12 15.44
N LEU A 692 -4.91 -13.91 15.77
CA LEU A 692 -5.41 -12.94 14.82
C LEU A 692 -4.43 -11.78 14.69
N TYR A 693 -3.91 -11.58 13.49
CA TYR A 693 -3.01 -10.51 13.11
C TYR A 693 -3.82 -9.40 12.45
N SER A 694 -3.79 -8.18 12.99
CA SER A 694 -4.44 -7.00 12.41
C SER A 694 -3.40 -5.99 11.93
N PHE A 695 -3.46 -5.65 10.64
CA PHE A 695 -2.62 -4.67 9.94
C PHE A 695 -3.26 -3.26 9.93
N GLU A 696 -4.34 -3.09 10.70
CA GLU A 696 -5.04 -1.84 10.95
C GLU A 696 -4.98 -1.47 12.46
N GLY A 697 -4.77 -0.18 12.75
CA GLY A 697 -4.57 0.36 14.10
C GLY A 697 -3.49 1.45 14.13
N GLU A 698 -3.09 1.86 15.34
CA GLU A 698 -2.00 2.81 15.58
C GLU A 698 -0.84 2.17 16.36
N SER A 699 -1.14 1.26 17.30
CA SER A 699 -0.18 0.44 18.03
C SER A 699 0.15 -0.86 17.27
N MET A 700 1.19 -0.86 16.45
CA MET A 700 1.67 -2.04 15.73
C MET A 700 3.13 -2.34 16.06
N GLN A 701 3.48 -3.62 16.04
CA GLN A 701 4.86 -4.10 16.15
C GLN A 701 5.25 -4.73 14.81
N GLU A 702 6.51 -4.60 14.41
CA GLU A 702 7.02 -5.37 13.27
C GLU A 702 7.13 -6.85 13.69
N ARG A 703 6.50 -7.72 12.92
CA ARG A 703 6.34 -9.15 13.16
C ARG A 703 6.53 -9.90 11.85
N GLY A 704 7.02 -11.13 11.97
CA GLY A 704 7.37 -11.97 10.84
C GLY A 704 8.68 -11.56 10.17
N THR A 705 9.55 -12.53 9.95
CA THR A 705 10.83 -12.32 9.28
C THR A 705 10.61 -12.12 7.78
N PRO A 706 11.33 -11.18 7.13
CA PRO A 706 11.54 -11.22 5.69
C PRO A 706 12.18 -12.56 5.32
N SER A 707 11.65 -13.20 4.28
CA SER A 707 12.17 -14.44 3.69
C SER A 707 13.10 -14.18 2.51
#